data_AF-A0AAD7D937-F1
#
_entry.id   AF-A0AAD7D937-F1
#
_cell.length_a   1.000
_cell.length_b   1.000
_cell.length_c   1.000
_cell.angle_alpha   90.00
_cell.angle_beta   90.00
_cell.angle_gamma   90.00
#
_symmetry.space_group_name_H-M   'P 1'
#
loop_
_entity.id
_entity.type
_entity.pdbx_description
1 polymer ?
#
loop_
_entity_poly.entity_id
_entity_poly.type
_entity_poly.pdbx_seq_one_letter_code
_entity_poly.pdbx_strand_id
1 'polypeptide(L)'
;MQAHLMCNAEAYLSKTEVVGAHPYNMQGRGACKVHTGKVVADFANPQVAPYIQKYPEDVASGPISEIWQVENGRWREIPLDELTPSILIGVKRFYIHEIIELTDGRWIIPALWINCRGKTYADSHLVTRVAGNILRIPRFRNSDVVLCQVNSVLAVDANLIRVSLEDFSLNHQELVVRNKGPIIFADTVSCQEFGKQIPNICREIDAGEDLFTVWMPCWADNVSGARSKQYQKHINVYTANANLLGQLLQQEYFVCFVSTSPNACALEQLKVVTEQLKSTHVTPVQCYNANTGRPCGFRANVPDGPADNPQQAEEASHIGHQGNYFCRVYKIGGTNEEKELAEGYPKFYEAGAPRNVEEIKACVLEQLRLATRGIASHVEALQTSTGTKDKIVQHWIEILIAKSREMQVADSRRSVDSISEELLSWLHKETDQLYNPLLDLQFFDPSQDTMVEILHTILLGHARYTWYNLHHNWTSTQQDLFTVRLQSTNLDGLRVPPIQAAYMMQYRNGLDLVTPNQFTLVRALGELGPLLWIPVIDDMTKYLARTLNHQASSRDIAIKFADLERVKHILSGGLWKEGSEWISAGRDVRRLLLKTLILQRHLGWAPKPQWTPGLIKASPAKKKLILAAEETMILGSYNPCAMTIGSGTAQWTNGVSVTAASGDAGKVGTWGVFWLANDLPAFVRILSILLPKGESSSATKGVLVVAKFLIGEALHFHFHMPVLVEEWDTPWIMIPSAVGSYGVYRDLILINRSHFNSSSMCSTTAMRATVMQAELRDKCRSGKKQTS
;
A
#
# COMPACT_ATOMS: atom_id res chain seq x y z
N MET A 1 43.45 -11.21 18.26
CA MET A 1 43.11 -9.96 17.54
C MET A 1 41.61 -9.84 17.25
N GLN A 2 40.88 -10.90 16.90
CA GLN A 2 39.40 -10.88 16.79
C GLN A 2 38.65 -10.84 18.14
N ALA A 3 39.20 -11.40 19.22
CA ALA A 3 38.57 -11.34 20.55
C ALA A 3 38.65 -9.93 21.20
N HIS A 4 39.62 -9.10 20.81
CA HIS A 4 39.79 -7.75 21.38
C HIS A 4 38.85 -6.71 20.75
N LEU A 5 38.30 -6.99 19.56
CA LEU A 5 37.29 -6.14 18.90
C LEU A 5 35.88 -6.36 19.48
N MET A 6 35.58 -7.56 20.01
CA MET A 6 34.28 -7.83 20.64
C MET A 6 34.14 -7.19 22.04
N CYS A 7 35.20 -7.20 22.86
CA CYS A 7 35.14 -6.57 24.19
C CYS A 7 35.00 -5.04 24.15
N ASN A 8 35.46 -4.37 23.08
CA ASN A 8 35.31 -2.92 22.95
C ASN A 8 33.91 -2.50 22.46
N ALA A 9 33.20 -3.37 21.74
CA ALA A 9 31.80 -3.14 21.36
C ALA A 9 30.86 -3.31 22.56
N GLU A 10 31.10 -4.31 23.43
CA GLU A 10 30.35 -4.50 24.67
C GLU A 10 30.54 -3.34 25.66
N ALA A 11 31.75 -2.76 25.75
CA ALA A 11 32.03 -1.60 26.61
C ALA A 11 31.39 -0.28 26.12
N TYR A 12 31.08 -0.18 24.81
CA TYR A 12 30.35 0.96 24.25
C TYR A 12 28.83 0.80 24.38
N LEU A 13 28.34 -0.43 24.22
CA LEU A 13 26.94 -0.81 24.44
C LEU A 13 26.53 -0.81 25.92
N SER A 14 27.48 -0.89 26.86
CA SER A 14 27.19 -0.81 28.30
C SER A 14 27.14 0.63 28.84
N LYS A 15 27.61 1.62 28.07
CA LYS A 15 27.59 3.05 28.44
C LYS A 15 26.45 3.84 27.81
N THR A 16 25.82 3.27 26.80
CA THR A 16 24.50 3.68 26.33
C THR A 16 23.50 2.75 27.00
N GLU A 17 22.49 3.26 27.72
CA GLU A 17 21.40 2.43 28.23
C GLU A 17 20.57 1.86 27.06
N VAL A 18 21.10 0.86 26.36
CA VAL A 18 20.34 -0.01 25.48
C VAL A 18 19.70 -1.04 26.39
N VAL A 19 18.56 -0.68 27.00
CA VAL A 19 17.71 -1.64 27.70
C VAL A 19 17.25 -2.67 26.67
N GLY A 20 17.75 -3.90 26.85
CA GLY A 20 17.50 -5.03 25.98
C GLY A 20 16.02 -5.30 25.77
N ALA A 21 15.70 -5.65 24.52
CA ALA A 21 14.42 -6.22 24.14
C ALA A 21 14.12 -7.49 24.95
N HIS A 22 13.16 -7.41 25.86
CA HIS A 22 12.36 -8.55 26.28
C HIS A 22 10.92 -8.33 25.79
N PRO A 23 10.31 -9.27 25.05
CA PRO A 23 8.89 -9.20 24.74
C PRO A 23 8.12 -9.52 26.02
N TYR A 24 7.06 -8.74 26.28
CA TYR A 24 6.16 -8.84 27.44
C TYR A 24 6.71 -8.32 28.79
N ASN A 25 6.52 -7.03 29.05
CA ASN A 25 6.34 -6.55 30.42
C ASN A 25 4.97 -5.87 30.57
N MET A 26 3.96 -6.66 30.93
CA MET A 26 2.62 -6.20 31.31
C MET A 26 2.59 -5.75 32.78
N GLN A 27 3.41 -4.78 33.17
CA GLN A 27 3.26 -4.15 34.49
C GLN A 27 3.23 -2.63 34.37
N GLY A 28 2.07 -2.07 34.74
CA GLY A 28 1.69 -0.68 34.58
C GLY A 28 2.64 0.30 35.25
N ARG A 29 3.41 1.00 34.42
CA ARG A 29 3.81 2.41 34.49
C ARG A 29 4.46 2.71 33.13
N GLY A 30 3.70 3.31 32.22
CA GLY A 30 4.11 3.50 30.83
C GLY A 30 5.27 4.48 30.71
N ALA A 31 6.47 3.97 30.50
CA ALA A 31 7.57 4.76 29.98
C ALA A 31 7.45 4.79 28.45
N CYS A 32 6.84 5.83 27.91
CA CYS A 32 6.89 6.13 26.48
C CYS A 32 8.27 6.75 26.17
N LYS A 33 9.27 5.92 25.86
CA LYS A 33 10.51 6.38 25.23
C LYS A 33 10.35 6.13 23.74
N VAL A 34 10.35 7.18 22.91
CA VAL A 34 10.45 7.05 21.46
C VAL A 34 11.68 6.23 21.14
N HIS A 35 11.46 5.16 20.39
CA HIS A 35 12.49 4.28 19.86
C HIS A 35 13.25 4.97 18.71
N THR A 36 13.91 6.11 18.97
CA THR A 36 15.03 6.55 18.11
C THR A 36 16.10 5.45 18.03
N GLY A 37 16.13 4.53 19.01
CA GLY A 37 16.94 3.32 19.03
C GLY A 37 16.85 2.46 17.76
N LYS A 38 15.72 2.42 17.05
CA LYS A 38 15.67 1.69 15.76
C LYS A 38 16.37 2.45 14.63
N VAL A 39 16.23 3.77 14.57
CA VAL A 39 16.99 4.61 13.63
C VAL A 39 18.49 4.54 13.94
N VAL A 40 18.87 4.57 15.22
CA VAL A 40 20.25 4.32 15.68
C VAL A 40 20.74 2.96 15.15
N ALA A 41 19.92 1.92 15.26
CA ALA A 41 20.24 0.59 14.75
C ALA A 41 20.33 0.55 13.20
N ASP A 42 19.53 1.34 12.48
CA ASP A 42 19.62 1.46 11.02
C ASP A 42 20.97 2.07 10.59
N PHE A 43 21.41 3.13 11.28
CA PHE A 43 22.75 3.72 11.06
C PHE A 43 23.87 2.75 11.44
N ALA A 44 23.70 1.98 12.51
CA ALA A 44 24.71 1.03 13.00
C ALA A 44 24.72 -0.32 12.25
N ASN A 45 23.74 -0.57 11.38
CA ASN A 45 23.65 -1.82 10.64
C ASN A 45 24.36 -1.69 9.28
N PRO A 46 25.44 -2.46 9.01
CA PRO A 46 26.19 -2.38 7.76
C PRO A 46 25.38 -2.80 6.52
N GLN A 47 24.25 -3.50 6.69
CA GLN A 47 23.35 -3.86 5.59
C GLN A 47 22.28 -2.78 5.31
N VAL A 48 22.07 -1.83 6.23
CA VAL A 48 21.03 -0.80 6.12
C VAL A 48 21.65 0.58 5.90
N ALA A 49 22.69 0.92 6.66
CA ALA A 49 23.36 2.21 6.63
C ALA A 49 23.78 2.71 5.23
N PRO A 50 24.20 1.85 4.27
CA PRO A 50 24.51 2.28 2.91
C PRO A 50 23.30 2.82 2.13
N TYR A 51 22.08 2.46 2.52
CA TYR A 51 20.83 2.88 1.87
C TYR A 51 20.19 4.12 2.50
N ILE A 52 20.76 4.66 3.58
CA ILE A 52 20.23 5.87 4.23
C ILE A 52 20.63 7.10 3.41
N GLN A 53 19.65 7.74 2.80
CA GLN A 53 19.83 8.98 2.06
C GLN A 53 19.93 10.18 3.00
N LYS A 54 21.05 10.90 2.95
CA LYS A 54 21.36 12.02 3.88
C LYS A 54 21.04 13.40 3.30
N TYR A 55 20.92 13.48 1.98
CA TYR A 55 20.82 14.72 1.23
C TYR A 55 19.66 14.61 0.23
N PRO A 56 18.94 15.71 -0.03
CA PRO A 56 18.02 15.78 -1.15
C PRO A 56 18.66 15.38 -2.47
N GLU A 57 17.85 14.94 -3.42
CA GLU A 57 18.29 14.56 -4.75
C GLU A 57 17.54 15.36 -5.80
N ASP A 58 18.30 16.09 -6.62
CA ASP A 58 17.79 16.73 -7.83
C ASP A 58 17.82 15.74 -8.99
N VAL A 59 16.67 15.15 -9.27
CA VAL A 59 16.47 14.26 -10.43
C VAL A 59 16.17 15.03 -11.72
N ALA A 60 16.13 16.37 -11.69
CA ALA A 60 15.68 17.23 -12.78
C ALA A 60 14.32 16.74 -13.35
N SER A 61 14.23 16.47 -14.65
CA SER A 61 13.05 15.89 -15.30
C SER A 61 13.03 14.35 -15.31
N GLY A 62 13.83 13.72 -14.44
CA GLY A 62 13.90 12.28 -14.27
C GLY A 62 12.77 11.71 -13.42
N PRO A 63 12.66 10.37 -13.36
CA PRO A 63 11.64 9.71 -12.56
C PRO A 63 11.83 9.98 -11.06
N ILE A 64 10.71 10.12 -10.36
CA ILE A 64 10.63 10.32 -8.91
C ILE A 64 10.03 9.06 -8.28
N SER A 65 10.68 8.51 -7.27
CA SER A 65 10.14 7.42 -6.45
C SER A 65 10.26 7.67 -4.95
N GLU A 66 11.05 8.66 -4.53
CA GLU A 66 11.40 8.89 -3.12
C GLU A 66 11.07 10.32 -2.68
N ILE A 67 10.76 10.50 -1.39
CA ILE A 67 10.36 11.79 -0.81
C ILE A 67 11.41 12.90 -0.94
N TRP A 68 12.69 12.53 -1.03
CA TRP A 68 13.82 13.45 -1.18
C TRP A 68 14.15 13.82 -2.64
N GLN A 69 13.44 13.25 -3.64
CA GLN A 69 13.71 13.46 -5.07
C GLN A 69 12.83 14.54 -5.74
N VAL A 70 11.73 14.93 -5.09
CA VAL A 70 10.69 15.72 -5.76
C VAL A 70 11.15 17.18 -5.92
N GLU A 71 10.97 17.76 -7.12
CA GLU A 71 11.33 19.15 -7.45
C GLU A 71 10.60 20.19 -6.58
N ASN A 72 9.41 19.83 -6.07
CA ASN A 72 8.64 20.53 -5.02
C ASN A 72 8.42 19.63 -3.80
N GLY A 73 9.41 18.81 -3.47
CA GLY A 73 9.30 17.84 -2.38
C GLY A 73 9.29 18.48 -1.01
N ARG A 74 8.99 17.65 -0.01
CA ARG A 74 8.95 18.07 1.39
C ARG A 74 10.21 18.83 1.84
N TRP A 75 11.36 18.47 1.31
CA TRP A 75 12.64 19.11 1.61
C TRP A 75 12.78 20.55 1.10
N ARG A 76 11.93 21.02 0.16
CA ARG A 76 11.86 22.43 -0.27
C ARG A 76 10.77 23.23 0.45
N GLU A 77 9.81 22.56 1.07
CA GLU A 77 8.75 23.19 1.87
C GLU A 77 9.23 23.58 3.27
N ILE A 78 10.30 22.95 3.74
CA ILE A 78 10.93 23.25 5.03
C ILE A 78 12.13 24.21 4.85
N PRO A 79 12.50 24.97 5.88
CA PRO A 79 13.71 25.78 5.85
C PRO A 79 14.95 24.93 5.57
N LEU A 80 15.89 25.46 4.78
CA LEU A 80 17.14 24.75 4.47
C LEU A 80 17.95 24.41 5.73
N ASP A 81 17.82 25.24 6.76
CA ASP A 81 18.43 25.07 8.09
C ASP A 81 17.98 23.81 8.81
N GLU A 82 16.90 23.18 8.37
CA GLU A 82 16.37 21.93 8.91
C GLU A 82 16.93 20.70 8.20
N LEU A 83 17.64 20.88 7.09
CA LEU A 83 18.32 19.80 6.37
C LEU A 83 19.68 19.51 7.00
N THR A 84 20.42 18.55 6.43
CA THR A 84 21.74 18.17 6.94
C THR A 84 22.69 19.39 6.94
N PRO A 85 23.22 19.83 8.11
CA PRO A 85 23.90 21.11 8.22
C PRO A 85 25.36 21.11 7.74
N SER A 86 26.02 19.94 7.75
CA SER A 86 27.44 19.86 7.43
C SER A 86 27.78 18.67 6.55
N ILE A 87 28.95 18.77 5.90
CA ILE A 87 29.54 17.70 5.12
C ILE A 87 31.05 17.60 5.43
N LEU A 88 31.55 16.37 5.50
CA LEU A 88 32.96 16.08 5.75
C LEU A 88 33.62 15.59 4.46
N ILE A 89 34.58 16.38 3.96
CA ILE A 89 35.36 16.09 2.75
C ILE A 89 36.82 15.89 3.16
N GLY A 90 37.33 14.67 2.99
CA GLY A 90 38.62 14.29 3.55
C GLY A 90 38.62 14.42 5.08
N VAL A 91 39.39 15.38 5.60
CA VAL A 91 39.47 15.71 7.04
C VAL A 91 38.84 17.07 7.37
N LYS A 92 38.31 17.78 6.36
CA LYS A 92 37.76 19.12 6.53
C LYS A 92 36.25 19.08 6.55
N ARG A 93 35.66 19.68 7.59
CA ARG A 93 34.22 19.86 7.70
C ARG A 93 33.82 21.22 7.17
N PHE A 94 32.74 21.23 6.39
CA PHE A 94 32.12 22.40 5.79
C PHE A 94 30.67 22.46 6.27
N TYR A 95 30.20 23.67 6.59
CA TYR A 95 28.86 23.93 7.10
C TYR A 95 28.09 24.80 6.13
N ILE A 96 26.77 24.61 6.07
CA ILE A 96 25.88 25.63 5.50
C ILE A 96 26.06 26.95 6.25
N HIS A 97 25.78 28.06 5.57
CA HIS A 97 25.91 29.43 6.06
C HIS A 97 27.34 29.90 6.37
N GLU A 98 28.34 29.05 6.23
CA GLU A 98 29.74 29.43 6.45
C GLU A 98 30.51 29.70 5.17
N ILE A 99 31.47 30.61 5.23
CA ILE A 99 32.27 30.96 4.07
C ILE A 99 33.23 29.82 3.71
N ILE A 100 33.22 29.46 2.43
CA ILE A 100 34.12 28.48 1.82
C ILE A 100 34.89 29.17 0.70
N GLU A 101 36.18 28.91 0.61
CA GLU A 101 36.97 29.28 -0.55
C GLU A 101 37.10 28.10 -1.50
N LEU A 102 36.92 28.38 -2.79
CA LEU A 102 37.09 27.44 -3.88
C LEU A 102 38.55 27.38 -4.35
N THR A 103 38.91 26.33 -5.08
CA THR A 103 40.24 26.12 -5.67
C THR A 103 40.66 27.24 -6.62
N ASP A 104 39.70 27.94 -7.23
CA ASP A 104 39.93 29.10 -8.10
C ASP A 104 40.02 30.45 -7.34
N GLY A 105 39.93 30.41 -6.00
CA GLY A 105 40.03 31.57 -5.12
C GLY A 105 38.71 32.33 -4.90
N ARG A 106 37.61 31.96 -5.56
CA ARG A 106 36.29 32.54 -5.27
C ARG A 106 35.77 32.08 -3.91
N TRP A 107 34.94 32.91 -3.29
CA TRP A 107 34.32 32.61 -2.01
C TRP A 107 32.82 32.36 -2.20
N ILE A 108 32.28 31.42 -1.44
CA ILE A 108 30.85 31.07 -1.46
C ILE A 108 30.32 30.89 -0.03
N ILE A 109 29.00 30.93 0.13
CA ILE A 109 28.28 30.51 1.34
C ILE A 109 27.27 29.44 0.92
N PRO A 110 27.47 28.15 1.25
CA PRO A 110 26.54 27.10 0.87
C PRO A 110 25.24 27.22 1.67
N ALA A 111 24.12 27.04 0.98
CA ALA A 111 22.78 27.01 1.59
C ALA A 111 22.23 25.58 1.67
N LEU A 112 22.65 24.68 0.77
CA LEU A 112 22.13 23.31 0.69
C LEU A 112 23.17 22.34 0.12
N TRP A 113 23.26 21.15 0.71
CA TRP A 113 23.92 19.98 0.10
C TRP A 113 22.91 19.18 -0.69
N ILE A 114 23.21 18.88 -1.96
CA ILE A 114 22.26 18.22 -2.86
C ILE A 114 22.94 17.20 -3.75
N ASN A 115 22.31 16.04 -3.91
CA ASN A 115 22.74 15.00 -4.84
C ASN A 115 22.16 15.29 -6.23
N CYS A 116 22.98 15.18 -7.27
CA CYS A 116 22.56 15.27 -8.66
C CYS A 116 23.32 14.23 -9.47
N ARG A 117 22.59 13.32 -10.14
CA ARG A 117 23.17 12.26 -10.99
C ARG A 117 24.27 11.45 -10.29
N GLY A 118 24.04 11.08 -9.03
CA GLY A 118 24.97 10.27 -8.24
C GLY A 118 26.20 11.01 -7.68
N LYS A 119 26.30 12.33 -7.85
CA LYS A 119 27.32 13.17 -7.22
C LYS A 119 26.69 14.19 -6.27
N THR A 120 27.40 14.56 -5.21
CA THR A 120 26.95 15.60 -4.28
C THR A 120 27.53 16.96 -4.68
N TYR A 121 26.72 18.00 -4.56
CA TYR A 121 27.01 19.39 -4.87
C TYR A 121 26.58 20.28 -3.70
N ALA A 122 26.95 21.56 -3.78
CA ALA A 122 26.48 22.60 -2.89
C ALA A 122 25.78 23.71 -3.69
N ASP A 123 24.50 23.96 -3.40
CA ASP A 123 23.84 25.18 -3.88
C ASP A 123 24.22 26.32 -2.92
N SER A 124 24.85 27.35 -3.47
CA SER A 124 25.63 28.32 -2.68
C SER A 124 25.47 29.74 -3.20
N HIS A 125 25.51 30.71 -2.28
CA HIS A 125 25.60 32.13 -2.62
C HIS A 125 27.04 32.51 -2.98
N LEU A 126 27.22 33.29 -4.05
CA LEU A 126 28.54 33.82 -4.41
C LEU A 126 28.90 34.99 -3.49
N VAL A 127 30.15 35.00 -3.01
CA VAL A 127 30.68 36.08 -2.17
C VAL A 127 31.72 36.87 -2.95
N THR A 128 31.53 38.18 -3.00
CA THR A 128 32.45 39.12 -3.63
C THR A 128 33.08 40.03 -2.59
N ARG A 129 34.37 40.34 -2.78
CA ARG A 129 35.06 41.32 -1.95
C ARG A 129 34.89 42.69 -2.61
N VAL A 130 34.28 43.62 -1.89
CA VAL A 130 34.12 45.03 -2.31
C VAL A 130 34.99 45.92 -1.43
N ALA A 131 35.44 47.05 -1.98
CA ALA A 131 36.27 48.00 -1.23
C ALA A 131 35.53 48.46 0.04
N GLY A 132 36.16 48.30 1.20
CA GLY A 132 35.59 48.74 2.47
C GLY A 132 35.82 50.23 2.66
N ASN A 133 34.76 50.99 2.97
CA ASN A 133 34.94 52.28 3.63
C ASN A 133 35.29 52.04 5.11
N ILE A 134 36.00 52.98 5.73
CA ILE A 134 36.44 52.92 7.14
C ILE A 134 35.25 52.54 8.04
N LEU A 135 35.25 51.33 8.58
CA LEU A 135 34.22 50.85 9.51
C LEU A 135 34.60 51.24 10.94
N ARG A 136 33.70 51.97 11.61
CA ARG A 136 33.80 52.28 13.05
C ARG A 136 33.32 51.07 13.84
N ILE A 137 34.23 50.22 14.32
CA ILE A 137 33.90 49.09 15.20
C ILE A 137 34.11 49.54 16.66
N PRO A 138 33.07 49.64 17.49
CA PRO A 138 33.26 49.89 18.92
C PRO A 138 33.80 48.62 19.60
N ARG A 139 35.00 48.68 20.18
CA ARG A 139 35.48 47.66 21.12
C ARG A 139 35.15 48.10 22.55
N PHE A 140 34.37 47.32 23.27
CA PHE A 140 34.14 47.53 24.71
C PHE A 140 35.30 46.93 25.53
N ARG A 141 36.43 47.64 25.60
CA ARG A 141 37.33 47.67 26.77
C ARG A 141 37.99 49.04 26.81
N ASN A 142 37.65 49.83 27.83
CA ASN A 142 38.23 51.15 28.15
C ASN A 142 38.01 52.27 27.12
N SER A 143 36.76 52.60 26.77
CA SER A 143 36.34 53.91 26.21
C SER A 143 37.00 54.41 24.91
N ASP A 144 37.93 53.67 24.32
CA ASP A 144 38.64 54.06 23.10
C ASP A 144 38.01 53.40 21.87
N VAL A 145 37.43 54.21 20.99
CA VAL A 145 36.96 53.77 19.66
C VAL A 145 38.16 53.56 18.76
N VAL A 146 38.60 52.31 18.59
CA VAL A 146 39.64 51.99 17.61
C VAL A 146 39.04 52.02 16.21
N LEU A 147 39.49 52.97 15.39
CA LEU A 147 39.20 52.99 13.95
C LEU A 147 39.97 51.86 13.28
N CYS A 148 39.29 50.78 12.90
CA CYS A 148 39.87 49.75 12.04
C CYS A 148 39.57 50.10 10.58
N GLN A 149 40.61 50.44 9.81
CA GLN A 149 40.49 50.51 8.37
C GLN A 149 40.36 49.08 7.82
N VAL A 150 39.16 48.75 7.35
CA VAL A 150 38.89 47.46 6.70
C VAL A 150 39.05 47.68 5.20
N ASN A 151 40.10 47.07 4.61
CA ASN A 151 40.40 47.29 3.18
C ASN A 151 39.35 46.69 2.23
N SER A 152 38.59 45.68 2.68
CA SER A 152 37.53 45.04 1.90
C SER A 152 36.46 44.42 2.79
N VAL A 153 35.18 44.61 2.42
CA VAL A 153 34.02 43.94 3.04
C VAL A 153 33.41 42.92 2.08
N LEU A 154 32.62 41.99 2.59
CA LEU A 154 31.97 40.96 1.77
C LEU A 154 30.56 41.36 1.35
N ALA A 155 30.29 41.33 0.06
CA ALA A 155 28.95 41.39 -0.50
C ALA A 155 28.53 39.99 -0.96
N VAL A 156 27.27 39.62 -0.68
CA VAL A 156 26.71 38.29 -0.99
C VAL A 156 25.66 38.44 -2.09
N ASP A 157 25.78 37.63 -3.14
CA ASP A 157 24.75 37.50 -4.17
C ASP A 157 23.58 36.66 -3.63
N ALA A 158 22.35 37.16 -3.77
CA ALA A 158 21.15 36.45 -3.33
C ALA A 158 20.85 35.20 -4.17
N ASN A 159 21.37 35.09 -5.39
CA ASN A 159 21.15 33.93 -6.24
C ASN A 159 22.04 32.75 -5.83
N LEU A 160 21.48 31.55 -5.92
CA LEU A 160 22.21 30.31 -5.69
C LEU A 160 22.90 29.85 -6.99
N ILE A 161 24.17 29.52 -6.87
CA ILE A 161 24.95 28.81 -7.88
C ILE A 161 25.25 27.39 -7.39
N ARG A 162 25.23 26.43 -8.31
CA ARG A 162 25.61 25.05 -7.99
C ARG A 162 27.12 24.87 -8.14
N VAL A 163 27.77 24.40 -7.07
CA VAL A 163 29.22 24.22 -7.01
C VAL A 163 29.58 22.77 -6.69
N SER A 164 30.61 22.24 -7.34
CA SER A 164 31.12 20.90 -7.07
C SER A 164 31.86 20.88 -5.73
N LEU A 165 31.66 19.83 -4.94
CA LEU A 165 32.44 19.63 -3.71
C LEU A 165 33.94 19.41 -3.98
N GLU A 166 34.29 18.97 -5.20
CA GLU A 166 35.68 18.83 -5.66
C GLU A 166 36.41 20.19 -5.76
N ASP A 167 35.66 21.29 -5.88
CA ASP A 167 36.21 22.65 -5.96
C ASP A 167 36.48 23.27 -4.59
N PHE A 168 36.17 22.59 -3.48
CA PHE A 168 36.31 23.15 -2.14
C PHE A 168 37.78 23.13 -1.69
N SER A 169 38.27 24.27 -1.20
CA SER A 169 39.67 24.44 -0.77
C SER A 169 39.80 24.69 0.73
N LEU A 170 39.35 25.85 1.22
CA LEU A 170 39.45 26.24 2.64
C LEU A 170 38.07 26.37 3.28
N ASN A 171 37.92 25.83 4.48
CA ASN A 171 36.71 26.07 5.29
C ASN A 171 36.82 27.40 6.05
N HIS A 172 35.71 27.81 6.68
CA HIS A 172 35.64 29.10 7.38
C HIS A 172 36.71 29.27 8.46
N GLN A 173 37.00 28.25 9.27
CA GLN A 173 38.01 28.32 10.32
C GLN A 173 39.41 28.56 9.76
N GLU A 174 39.78 27.85 8.69
CA GLU A 174 41.04 28.07 7.98
C GLU A 174 41.11 29.47 7.37
N LEU A 175 40.00 29.99 6.85
CA LEU A 175 39.92 31.35 6.31
C LEU A 175 40.10 32.42 7.37
N VAL A 176 39.47 32.28 8.54
CA VAL A 176 39.64 33.22 9.66
C VAL A 176 41.10 33.25 10.12
N VAL A 177 41.75 32.09 10.23
CA VAL A 177 43.17 31.99 10.58
C VAL A 177 44.05 32.65 9.51
N ARG A 178 43.80 32.36 8.23
CA ARG A 178 44.55 32.92 7.11
C ARG A 178 44.39 34.44 7.00
N ASN A 179 43.18 34.96 7.26
CA ASN A 179 42.87 36.38 7.17
C ASN A 179 43.38 37.18 8.38
N LYS A 180 43.89 36.51 9.43
CA LYS A 180 44.41 37.13 10.66
C LYS A 180 43.44 38.14 11.30
N GLY A 181 42.13 37.90 11.17
CA GLY A 181 41.10 38.83 11.61
C GLY A 181 39.70 38.36 11.24
N PRO A 182 38.66 38.97 11.83
CA PRO A 182 37.27 38.60 11.56
C PRO A 182 36.94 38.87 10.09
N ILE A 183 36.09 38.02 9.53
CA ILE A 183 35.53 38.25 8.21
C ILE A 183 34.35 39.22 8.36
N ILE A 184 34.39 40.33 7.63
CA ILE A 184 33.46 41.46 7.79
C ILE A 184 32.55 41.56 6.57
N PHE A 185 31.25 41.50 6.80
CA PHE A 185 30.21 41.69 5.80
C PHE A 185 29.94 43.17 5.52
N ALA A 186 29.47 43.47 4.31
CA ALA A 186 29.05 44.81 3.95
C ALA A 186 27.88 45.28 4.82
N ASP A 187 27.81 46.58 5.10
CA ASP A 187 26.77 47.20 5.94
C ASP A 187 25.44 47.35 5.19
N THR A 188 24.88 46.21 4.77
CA THR A 188 23.56 46.09 4.14
C THR A 188 22.76 45.07 4.93
N VAL A 189 21.45 45.25 5.03
CA VAL A 189 20.57 44.37 5.81
C VAL A 189 20.77 42.90 5.40
N SER A 190 20.82 42.62 4.09
CA SER A 190 21.00 41.28 3.54
C SER A 190 22.33 40.64 3.96
N CYS A 191 23.45 41.37 3.85
CA CYS A 191 24.76 40.84 4.23
C CYS A 191 24.92 40.68 5.75
N GLN A 192 24.26 41.51 6.56
CA GLN A 192 24.24 41.35 8.02
C GLN A 192 23.49 40.09 8.45
N GLU A 193 22.41 39.69 7.78
CA GLU A 193 21.69 38.44 8.08
C GLU A 193 22.56 37.19 7.84
N PHE A 194 23.37 37.17 6.77
CA PHE A 194 24.37 36.10 6.58
C PHE A 194 25.44 36.12 7.68
N GLY A 195 25.90 37.30 8.07
CA GLY A 195 26.88 37.45 9.14
C GLY A 195 26.41 36.93 10.50
N LYS A 196 25.10 37.00 10.81
CA LYS A 196 24.51 36.48 12.06
C LYS A 196 24.51 34.95 12.15
N GLN A 197 24.60 34.26 11.01
CA GLN A 197 24.56 32.79 10.92
C GLN A 197 25.96 32.16 10.97
N ILE A 198 27.01 32.99 11.12
CA ILE A 198 28.41 32.55 11.18
C ILE A 198 28.99 32.84 12.57
N PRO A 199 29.60 31.85 13.24
CA PRO A 199 29.70 30.44 12.83
C PRO A 199 28.34 29.74 12.87
N ASN A 200 28.20 28.64 12.13
CA ASN A 200 26.96 27.87 12.09
C ASN A 200 26.65 27.31 13.51
N ILE A 201 25.43 27.54 13.99
CA ILE A 201 24.97 27.12 15.33
C ILE A 201 25.09 25.60 15.56
N CYS A 202 25.00 24.80 14.48
CA CYS A 202 25.09 23.35 14.56
C CYS A 202 26.47 22.84 15.03
N ARG A 203 27.52 23.67 14.96
CA ARG A 203 28.86 23.32 15.47
C ARG A 203 28.88 23.00 16.95
N GLU A 204 28.00 23.64 17.74
CA GLU A 204 27.93 23.40 19.18
C GLU A 204 27.29 22.05 19.49
N ILE A 205 26.26 21.67 18.72
CA ILE A 205 25.49 20.44 18.95
C ILE A 205 26.08 19.20 18.28
N ASP A 206 26.85 19.35 17.19
CA ASP A 206 27.50 18.22 16.52
C ASP A 206 28.85 17.82 17.14
N ALA A 207 29.46 18.72 17.93
CA ALA A 207 30.74 18.52 18.60
C ALA A 207 31.86 17.95 17.67
N GLY A 208 31.80 18.27 16.38
CA GLY A 208 32.74 17.79 15.35
C GLY A 208 32.38 16.46 14.66
N GLU A 209 31.35 15.76 15.14
CA GLU A 209 30.83 14.54 14.50
C GLU A 209 29.94 14.87 13.29
N ASP A 210 29.55 13.85 12.51
CA ASP A 210 28.58 14.05 11.43
C ASP A 210 27.18 14.25 12.04
N LEU A 211 26.47 15.31 11.66
CA LEU A 211 25.08 15.55 12.08
C LEU A 211 24.15 15.43 10.87
N PHE A 212 23.12 14.58 10.96
CA PHE A 212 22.12 14.38 9.90
C PHE A 212 20.72 14.78 10.33
N THR A 213 19.86 15.11 9.37
CA THR A 213 18.41 15.18 9.59
C THR A 213 17.75 13.89 9.12
N VAL A 214 16.99 13.26 10.01
CA VAL A 214 16.21 12.06 9.73
C VAL A 214 14.72 12.40 9.69
N TRP A 215 14.04 11.89 8.68
CA TRP A 215 12.61 12.00 8.49
C TRP A 215 11.94 10.77 9.11
N MET A 216 11.07 11.02 10.09
CA MET A 216 10.41 10.00 10.89
C MET A 216 8.89 10.19 10.80
N PRO A 217 8.21 9.66 9.77
CA PRO A 217 6.76 9.64 9.74
C PRO A 217 6.26 8.91 10.99
N CYS A 218 5.20 9.43 11.61
CA CYS A 218 4.63 8.90 12.84
C CYS A 218 3.15 8.69 12.64
N TRP A 219 2.64 7.53 13.07
CA TRP A 219 1.22 7.23 12.95
C TRP A 219 0.69 6.37 14.07
N ALA A 220 -0.61 6.51 14.33
CA ALA A 220 -1.33 5.68 15.26
C ALA A 220 -2.28 4.72 14.54
N ASP A 221 -2.43 3.51 15.08
CA ASP A 221 -3.45 2.56 14.63
C ASP A 221 -4.12 1.87 15.83
N ASN A 222 -5.40 1.52 15.66
CA ASN A 222 -6.12 0.73 16.62
C ASN A 222 -5.94 -0.78 16.36
N VAL A 223 -5.37 -1.47 17.33
CA VAL A 223 -5.20 -2.92 17.28
C VAL A 223 -6.02 -3.60 18.38
N SER A 224 -6.23 -4.91 18.23
CA SER A 224 -6.93 -5.72 19.22
C SER A 224 -6.01 -6.77 19.83
N GLY A 225 -5.90 -6.77 21.16
CA GLY A 225 -5.14 -7.78 21.90
C GLY A 225 -5.79 -9.18 21.91
N ALA A 226 -7.04 -9.29 21.44
CA ALA A 226 -7.83 -10.52 21.35
C ALA A 226 -8.26 -10.83 19.90
N ARG A 227 -8.88 -12.00 19.67
CA ARG A 227 -9.51 -12.39 18.39
C ARG A 227 -10.62 -11.43 17.89
N SER A 228 -11.03 -10.43 18.67
CA SER A 228 -12.04 -9.42 18.27
C SER A 228 -11.65 -8.01 18.70
N LYS A 229 -11.88 -7.02 17.81
CA LYS A 229 -11.58 -5.59 18.02
C LYS A 229 -12.36 -4.91 19.16
N GLN A 230 -13.47 -5.48 19.60
CA GLN A 230 -14.41 -4.78 20.49
C GLN A 230 -14.03 -4.76 21.98
N TYR A 231 -13.26 -5.75 22.47
CA TYR A 231 -13.10 -5.97 23.92
C TYR A 231 -11.69 -5.69 24.49
N GLN A 232 -10.69 -5.46 23.64
CA GLN A 232 -9.30 -5.19 24.06
C GLN A 232 -8.61 -4.23 23.08
N LYS A 233 -9.20 -3.05 22.90
CA LYS A 233 -8.64 -2.01 22.03
C LYS A 233 -7.33 -1.49 22.62
N HIS A 234 -6.29 -1.49 21.80
CA HIS A 234 -5.03 -0.82 22.08
C HIS A 234 -4.79 0.19 20.97
N ILE A 235 -4.27 1.35 21.32
CA ILE A 235 -3.75 2.32 20.35
C ILE A 235 -2.25 2.14 20.31
N ASN A 236 -1.75 1.71 19.15
CA ASN A 236 -0.33 1.59 18.89
C ASN A 236 0.14 2.83 18.14
N VAL A 237 1.34 3.29 18.47
CA VAL A 237 2.06 4.31 17.70
C VAL A 237 3.26 3.65 17.03
N TYR A 238 3.48 3.99 15.77
CA TYR A 238 4.55 3.48 14.92
C TYR A 238 5.31 4.62 14.25
N THR A 239 6.50 4.30 13.77
CA THR A 239 7.32 5.18 12.96
C THR A 239 8.15 4.39 11.94
N ALA A 240 8.82 5.08 11.02
CA ALA A 240 9.80 4.51 10.11
C ALA A 240 10.93 5.51 9.83
N ASN A 241 12.05 5.04 9.28
CA ASN A 241 13.12 5.91 8.81
C ASN A 241 12.90 6.26 7.33
N ALA A 242 12.22 7.37 7.05
CA ALA A 242 11.89 7.80 5.69
C ALA A 242 13.10 8.32 4.87
N ASN A 243 14.32 8.21 5.40
CA ASN A 243 15.55 8.35 4.61
C ASN A 243 15.96 7.05 3.91
N LEU A 244 15.22 5.95 4.09
CA LEU A 244 15.43 4.69 3.37
C LEU A 244 14.56 4.62 2.11
N LEU A 245 15.03 3.84 1.13
CA LEU A 245 14.31 3.59 -0.12
C LEU A 245 12.88 3.06 0.15
N GLY A 246 11.89 3.55 -0.59
CA GLY A 246 10.49 3.14 -0.45
C GLY A 246 10.28 1.63 -0.59
N GLN A 247 11.09 0.96 -1.42
CA GLN A 247 11.07 -0.50 -1.54
C GLN A 247 11.46 -1.22 -0.24
N LEU A 248 12.35 -0.64 0.56
CA LEU A 248 12.70 -1.17 1.87
C LEU A 248 11.57 -0.90 2.87
N LEU A 249 11.02 0.31 2.87
CA LEU A 249 9.93 0.71 3.78
C LEU A 249 8.65 -0.12 3.64
N GLN A 250 8.43 -0.79 2.50
CA GLN A 250 7.33 -1.75 2.32
C GLN A 250 7.53 -3.08 3.06
N GLN A 251 8.69 -3.33 3.65
CA GLN A 251 8.96 -4.55 4.41
C GLN A 251 8.63 -4.31 5.89
N GLU A 252 8.01 -5.30 6.54
CA GLU A 252 7.68 -5.26 7.97
C GLU A 252 8.89 -4.93 8.87
N TYR A 253 10.11 -5.27 8.41
CA TYR A 253 11.36 -4.99 9.12
C TYR A 253 11.59 -3.50 9.43
N PHE A 254 11.09 -2.60 8.59
CA PHE A 254 11.31 -1.16 8.71
C PHE A 254 10.15 -0.41 9.39
N VAL A 255 9.09 -1.12 9.77
CA VAL A 255 8.03 -0.59 10.62
C VAL A 255 8.48 -0.65 12.07
N CYS A 256 8.63 0.50 12.71
CA CYS A 256 9.17 0.64 14.05
C CYS A 256 8.03 0.85 15.04
N PHE A 257 7.90 -0.05 16.01
CA PHE A 257 6.97 0.14 17.12
C PHE A 257 7.50 1.22 18.08
N VAL A 258 6.63 2.15 18.49
CA VAL A 258 6.97 3.23 19.43
C VAL A 258 6.30 2.98 20.78
N SER A 259 4.98 2.86 20.80
CA SER A 259 4.23 2.67 22.04
C SER A 259 2.91 1.96 21.79
N THR A 260 2.34 1.40 22.86
CA THR A 260 0.98 0.86 22.88
C THR A 260 0.31 1.31 24.17
N SER A 261 -0.97 1.65 24.10
CA SER A 261 -1.75 1.90 25.30
C SER A 261 -3.20 1.45 25.13
N PRO A 262 -3.77 0.74 26.13
CA PRO A 262 -5.20 0.50 26.20
C PRO A 262 -5.96 1.70 26.79
N ASN A 263 -5.24 2.65 27.41
CA ASN A 263 -5.84 3.76 28.17
C ASN A 263 -5.63 5.12 27.49
N ALA A 264 -4.42 5.34 26.95
CA ALA A 264 -4.06 6.61 26.31
C ALA A 264 -4.51 6.60 24.85
N CYS A 265 -5.14 7.69 24.42
CA CYS A 265 -5.46 7.93 23.02
C CYS A 265 -4.19 8.20 22.20
N ALA A 266 -4.37 8.32 20.88
CA ALA A 266 -3.27 8.59 19.96
C ALA A 266 -2.58 9.92 20.28
N LEU A 267 -3.34 11.01 20.45
CA LEU A 267 -2.80 12.34 20.72
C LEU A 267 -2.03 12.43 22.06
N GLU A 268 -2.49 11.73 23.09
CA GLU A 268 -1.77 11.66 24.38
C GLU A 268 -0.42 10.94 24.25
N GLN A 269 -0.37 9.85 23.46
CA GLN A 269 0.89 9.17 23.18
C GLN A 269 1.80 10.03 22.30
N LEU A 270 1.24 10.67 21.26
CA LEU A 270 1.96 11.55 20.35
C LEU A 270 2.49 12.80 21.04
N LYS A 271 1.88 13.30 22.14
CA LYS A 271 2.46 14.38 22.96
C LYS A 271 3.90 14.05 23.33
N VAL A 272 4.13 12.89 23.95
CA VAL A 272 5.46 12.47 24.38
C VAL A 272 6.40 12.29 23.19
N VAL A 273 5.88 11.80 22.06
CA VAL A 273 6.66 11.67 20.82
C VAL A 273 7.13 13.03 20.31
N THR A 274 6.24 14.03 20.24
CA THR A 274 6.57 15.37 19.77
C THR A 274 7.57 16.09 20.68
N GLU A 275 7.47 15.94 22.00
CA GLU A 275 8.45 16.49 22.96
C GLU A 275 9.84 15.89 22.73
N GLN A 276 9.91 14.58 22.50
CA GLN A 276 11.17 13.89 22.25
C GLN A 276 11.76 14.27 20.89
N LEU A 277 10.96 14.39 19.84
CA LEU A 277 11.40 14.90 18.54
C LEU A 277 11.98 16.31 18.67
N LYS A 278 11.28 17.23 19.34
CA LYS A 278 11.78 18.58 19.63
C LYS A 278 13.11 18.57 20.38
N SER A 279 13.27 17.66 21.35
CA SER A 279 14.52 17.53 22.12
C SER A 279 15.73 17.16 21.26
N THR A 280 15.52 16.43 20.14
CA THR A 280 16.62 16.02 19.24
C THR A 280 17.30 17.18 18.53
N HIS A 281 16.63 18.34 18.42
CA HIS A 281 17.19 19.56 17.84
C HIS A 281 18.13 20.29 18.80
N VAL A 282 17.95 20.10 20.11
CA VAL A 282 18.82 20.67 21.16
C VAL A 282 19.93 19.69 21.51
N THR A 283 19.61 18.40 21.58
CA THR A 283 20.57 17.32 21.88
C THR A 283 20.40 16.22 20.84
N PRO A 284 21.18 16.26 19.74
CA PRO A 284 21.11 15.24 18.70
C PRO A 284 21.32 13.83 19.22
N VAL A 285 20.56 12.89 18.66
CA VAL A 285 20.63 11.47 19.00
C VAL A 285 21.93 10.91 18.47
N GLN A 286 22.81 10.49 19.38
CA GLN A 286 24.11 9.93 19.04
C GLN A 286 23.98 8.49 18.53
N CYS A 287 24.72 8.16 17.47
CA CYS A 287 24.76 6.85 16.85
C CYS A 287 26.10 6.60 16.15
N TYR A 288 26.25 5.43 15.53
CA TYR A 288 27.43 5.05 14.77
C TYR A 288 27.01 4.74 13.35
N ASN A 289 27.59 5.41 12.36
CA ASN A 289 27.32 5.14 10.96
C ASN A 289 28.23 4.01 10.46
N ALA A 290 27.67 2.80 10.34
CA ALA A 290 28.41 1.62 9.90
C ALA A 290 28.89 1.71 8.44
N ASN A 291 28.28 2.57 7.61
CA ASN A 291 28.73 2.80 6.24
C ASN A 291 29.99 3.70 6.19
N THR A 292 30.09 4.71 7.05
CA THR A 292 31.28 5.58 7.11
C THR A 292 32.32 5.13 8.13
N GLY A 293 31.95 4.25 9.06
CA GLY A 293 32.80 3.78 10.15
C GLY A 293 33.04 4.82 11.24
N ARG A 294 32.17 5.82 11.38
CA ARG A 294 32.36 6.98 12.28
C ARG A 294 31.15 7.20 13.21
N PRO A 295 31.39 7.77 14.41
CA PRO A 295 30.35 8.38 15.22
C PRO A 295 29.60 9.48 14.44
N CYS A 296 28.31 9.59 14.70
CA CYS A 296 27.44 10.62 14.14
C CYS A 296 26.21 10.88 15.02
N GLY A 297 25.64 12.08 14.93
CA GLY A 297 24.36 12.43 15.52
C GLY A 297 23.25 12.58 14.47
N PHE A 298 22.00 12.52 14.90
CA PHE A 298 20.88 12.99 14.10
C PHE A 298 19.83 13.74 14.92
N ARG A 299 19.15 14.67 14.23
CA ARG A 299 17.88 15.27 14.67
C ARG A 299 16.74 14.73 13.81
N ALA A 300 15.52 14.76 14.34
CA ALA A 300 14.38 14.13 13.71
C ALA A 300 13.26 15.13 13.37
N ASN A 301 12.71 15.02 12.17
CA ASN A 301 11.56 15.77 11.67
C ASN A 301 10.46 14.80 11.22
N VAL A 302 9.19 15.24 11.28
CA VAL A 302 8.05 14.43 10.79
C VAL A 302 7.69 14.91 9.39
N PRO A 303 7.92 14.10 8.33
CA PRO A 303 7.58 14.48 6.97
C PRO A 303 6.06 14.44 6.73
N ASP A 304 5.37 13.44 7.29
CA ASP A 304 3.95 13.17 7.07
C ASP A 304 3.34 12.34 8.22
N GLY A 305 2.00 12.36 8.29
CA GLY A 305 1.17 11.62 9.26
C GLY A 305 0.29 10.58 8.57
N PRO A 306 0.80 9.36 8.29
CA PRO A 306 0.06 8.36 7.53
C PRO A 306 -0.91 7.61 8.44
N ALA A 307 -2.21 7.84 8.34
CA ALA A 307 -3.19 7.09 9.15
C ALA A 307 -4.50 6.86 8.39
N ASP A 308 -5.44 6.13 9.02
CA ASP A 308 -6.79 6.02 8.46
C ASP A 308 -7.54 7.37 8.55
N ASN A 309 -8.59 7.54 7.74
CA ASN A 309 -9.32 8.81 7.67
C ASN A 309 -9.83 9.32 9.04
N PRO A 310 -10.42 8.46 9.91
CA PRO A 310 -10.80 8.89 11.26
C PRO A 310 -9.63 9.36 12.11
N GLN A 311 -8.51 8.63 12.10
CA GLN A 311 -7.31 8.99 12.85
C GLN A 311 -6.68 10.28 12.31
N GLN A 312 -6.62 10.48 10.99
CA GLN A 312 -6.14 11.73 10.39
C GLN A 312 -7.04 12.92 10.71
N ALA A 313 -8.36 12.72 10.83
CA ALA A 313 -9.26 13.78 11.27
C ALA A 313 -8.98 14.18 12.74
N GLU A 314 -8.71 13.21 13.62
CA GLU A 314 -8.29 13.45 15.00
C GLU A 314 -6.94 14.18 15.06
N GLU A 315 -5.96 13.74 14.26
CA GLU A 315 -4.63 14.36 14.15
C GLU A 315 -4.66 15.77 13.56
N ALA A 316 -5.64 16.07 12.70
CA ALA A 316 -5.87 17.39 12.11
C ALA A 316 -6.79 18.30 12.92
N SER A 317 -7.26 17.86 14.09
CA SER A 317 -8.27 18.58 14.88
C SER A 317 -9.50 18.94 14.06
N HIS A 318 -9.91 18.03 13.17
CA HIS A 318 -10.99 18.17 12.21
C HIS A 318 -12.26 17.43 12.67
N ILE A 319 -13.43 18.01 12.39
CA ILE A 319 -14.73 17.48 12.84
C ILE A 319 -15.14 16.17 12.16
N GLY A 320 -14.43 15.75 11.12
CA GLY A 320 -14.71 14.56 10.33
C GLY A 320 -15.72 14.79 9.21
N HIS A 321 -16.08 13.69 8.55
CA HIS A 321 -16.83 13.72 7.28
C HIS A 321 -18.28 14.21 7.41
N GLN A 322 -18.85 14.25 8.62
CA GLN A 322 -20.23 14.72 8.85
C GLN A 322 -20.30 16.23 9.10
N GLY A 323 -19.16 16.92 9.18
CA GLY A 323 -19.14 18.37 9.33
C GLY A 323 -19.65 19.12 8.11
N ASN A 324 -20.10 20.36 8.31
CA ASN A 324 -20.41 21.26 7.19
C ASN A 324 -19.18 21.41 6.28
N TYR A 325 -18.01 21.57 6.87
CA TYR A 325 -16.71 21.58 6.18
C TYR A 325 -15.97 20.26 6.37
N PHE A 326 -16.33 19.27 5.55
CA PHE A 326 -15.91 17.87 5.70
C PHE A 326 -14.50 17.56 5.21
N CYS A 327 -13.84 18.48 4.48
CA CYS A 327 -12.45 18.29 4.06
C CYS A 327 -11.49 18.77 5.15
N ARG A 328 -10.52 17.90 5.50
CA ARG A 328 -9.47 18.22 6.46
C ARG A 328 -8.37 19.11 5.89
N VAL A 329 -8.18 19.13 4.57
CA VAL A 329 -7.12 19.88 3.88
C VAL A 329 -7.58 21.27 3.46
N TYR A 330 -8.82 21.36 2.97
CA TYR A 330 -9.38 22.59 2.41
C TYR A 330 -10.64 23.03 3.16
N LYS A 331 -10.90 24.34 3.20
CA LYS A 331 -12.13 24.96 3.70
C LYS A 331 -13.26 24.82 2.67
N ILE A 332 -13.54 23.59 2.29
CA ILE A 332 -14.63 23.27 1.37
C ILE A 332 -15.76 22.58 2.12
N GLY A 333 -16.99 23.00 1.83
CA GLY A 333 -18.14 22.62 2.63
C GLY A 333 -19.32 23.58 2.46
N GLY A 334 -20.19 23.55 3.47
CA GLY A 334 -21.43 24.31 3.54
C GLY A 334 -22.49 23.53 4.30
N THR A 335 -23.65 24.15 4.53
CA THR A 335 -24.83 23.39 4.95
C THR A 335 -25.25 22.41 3.86
N ASN A 336 -26.12 21.45 4.17
CA ASN A 336 -26.61 20.53 3.14
C ASN A 336 -27.39 21.28 2.06
N GLU A 337 -28.15 22.30 2.44
CA GLU A 337 -28.87 23.17 1.51
C GLU A 337 -27.89 23.87 0.56
N GLU A 338 -26.81 24.48 1.09
CA GLU A 338 -25.79 25.14 0.26
C GLU A 338 -25.09 24.17 -0.70
N LYS A 339 -24.81 22.94 -0.25
CA LYS A 339 -24.17 21.88 -1.05
C LYS A 339 -25.03 21.43 -2.23
N GLU A 340 -26.35 21.49 -2.10
CA GLU A 340 -27.31 21.08 -3.13
C GLU A 340 -27.61 22.21 -4.14
N LEU A 341 -27.20 23.44 -3.86
CA LEU A 341 -27.36 24.57 -4.80
C LEU A 341 -26.46 24.43 -6.02
N ALA A 342 -26.94 24.94 -7.16
CA ALA A 342 -26.20 24.97 -8.43
C ALA A 342 -24.88 25.75 -8.35
N GLU A 343 -24.75 26.70 -7.43
CA GLU A 343 -23.51 27.44 -7.15
C GLU A 343 -22.59 26.73 -6.15
N GLY A 344 -23.15 25.88 -5.28
CA GLY A 344 -22.41 25.18 -4.22
C GLY A 344 -21.77 23.89 -4.71
N TYR A 345 -22.52 23.08 -5.46
CA TYR A 345 -22.04 21.79 -5.95
C TYR A 345 -20.78 21.87 -6.84
N PRO A 346 -20.65 22.83 -7.79
CA PRO A 346 -19.46 22.95 -8.63
C PRO A 346 -18.17 23.24 -7.84
N LYS A 347 -18.26 23.84 -6.65
CA LYS A 347 -17.08 24.17 -5.83
C LYS A 347 -16.30 22.92 -5.45
N PHE A 348 -16.96 21.75 -5.33
CA PHE A 348 -16.32 20.46 -4.99
C PHE A 348 -15.38 19.92 -6.06
N TYR A 349 -15.34 20.53 -7.25
CA TYR A 349 -14.42 20.19 -8.33
C TYR A 349 -13.19 21.12 -8.38
N GLU A 350 -13.10 22.09 -7.47
CA GLU A 350 -11.99 23.02 -7.35
C GLU A 350 -11.31 22.88 -5.98
N ALA A 351 -10.02 23.21 -5.91
CA ALA A 351 -9.32 23.27 -4.64
C ALA A 351 -9.81 24.49 -3.84
N GLY A 352 -10.34 24.25 -2.63
CA GLY A 352 -10.72 25.32 -1.72
C GLY A 352 -9.50 26.03 -1.11
N ALA A 353 -9.74 27.03 -0.25
CA ALA A 353 -8.67 27.64 0.53
C ALA A 353 -8.06 26.58 1.49
N PRO A 354 -6.72 26.41 1.53
CA PRO A 354 -6.10 25.46 2.44
C PRO A 354 -6.34 25.87 3.89
N ARG A 355 -6.51 24.87 4.77
CA ARG A 355 -6.43 25.05 6.22
C ARG A 355 -4.97 25.14 6.63
N ASN A 356 -4.69 25.78 7.75
CA ASN A 356 -3.36 25.80 8.34
C ASN A 356 -3.40 25.69 9.86
N VAL A 357 -2.26 25.35 10.45
CA VAL A 357 -2.08 25.20 11.89
C VAL A 357 -2.48 26.47 12.67
N GLU A 358 -2.10 27.66 12.21
CA GLU A 358 -2.34 28.91 12.92
C GLU A 358 -3.84 29.20 13.09
N GLU A 359 -4.61 29.02 12.02
CA GLU A 359 -6.07 29.18 12.03
C GLU A 359 -6.76 28.11 12.88
N ILE A 360 -6.29 26.87 12.82
CA ILE A 360 -6.81 25.77 13.65
C ILE A 360 -6.56 26.09 15.12
N LYS A 361 -5.34 26.51 15.49
CA LYS A 361 -4.98 26.94 16.85
C LYS A 361 -5.84 28.09 17.35
N ALA A 362 -5.99 29.14 16.55
CA ALA A 362 -6.83 30.28 16.91
C ALA A 362 -8.29 29.85 17.15
N CYS A 363 -8.81 28.96 16.29
CA CYS A 363 -10.16 28.43 16.44
C CYS A 363 -10.34 27.61 17.73
N VAL A 364 -9.41 26.70 18.06
CA VAL A 364 -9.53 25.87 19.27
C VAL A 364 -9.37 26.68 20.55
N LEU A 365 -8.50 27.70 20.56
CA LEU A 365 -8.36 28.61 21.69
C LEU A 365 -9.64 29.44 21.89
N GLU A 366 -10.28 29.87 20.81
CA GLU A 366 -11.58 30.53 20.88
C GLU A 366 -12.68 29.61 21.40
N GLN A 367 -12.66 28.32 21.04
CA GLN A 367 -13.59 27.34 21.62
C GLN A 367 -13.43 27.21 23.13
N LEU A 368 -12.19 27.18 23.66
CA LEU A 368 -11.94 27.19 25.10
C LEU A 368 -12.47 28.46 25.78
N ARG A 369 -12.26 29.63 25.15
CA ARG A 369 -12.81 30.92 25.63
C ARG A 369 -14.34 30.97 25.60
N LEU A 370 -14.99 30.34 24.63
CA LEU A 370 -16.45 30.25 24.59
C LEU A 370 -16.98 29.28 25.65
N ALA A 371 -16.27 28.18 25.90
CA ALA A 371 -16.65 27.19 26.91
C ALA A 371 -16.68 27.77 28.33
N THR A 372 -15.77 28.69 28.66
CA THR A 372 -15.74 29.37 29.97
C THR A 372 -16.96 30.25 30.23
N ARG A 373 -17.81 30.51 29.22
CA ARG A 373 -19.09 31.21 29.37
C ARG A 373 -20.26 30.30 29.78
N GLY A 374 -20.07 28.98 29.76
CA GLY A 374 -21.07 28.00 30.22
C GLY A 374 -22.16 27.64 29.19
N ILE A 375 -22.03 28.09 27.94
CA ILE A 375 -23.02 27.91 26.87
C ILE A 375 -22.47 26.98 25.78
N ALA A 376 -22.89 25.70 25.81
CA ALA A 376 -22.41 24.68 24.88
C ALA A 376 -22.71 25.00 23.41
N SER A 377 -23.89 25.57 23.12
CA SER A 377 -24.31 25.88 21.74
C SER A 377 -23.40 26.89 21.03
N HIS A 378 -22.73 27.79 21.76
CA HIS A 378 -21.77 28.72 21.16
C HIS A 378 -20.52 27.99 20.65
N VAL A 379 -20.06 26.99 21.40
CA VAL A 379 -18.94 26.12 21.00
C VAL A 379 -19.34 25.26 19.80
N GLU A 380 -20.51 24.61 19.87
CA GLU A 380 -21.03 23.75 18.80
C GLU A 380 -21.24 24.52 17.49
N ALA A 381 -21.74 25.76 17.58
CA ALA A 381 -21.89 26.64 16.42
C ALA A 381 -20.54 26.97 15.78
N LEU A 382 -19.50 27.24 16.57
CA LEU A 382 -18.15 27.51 16.07
C LEU A 382 -17.51 26.25 15.45
N GLN A 383 -17.63 25.09 16.09
CA GLN A 383 -17.16 23.81 15.53
C GLN A 383 -17.83 23.50 14.19
N THR A 384 -19.14 23.73 14.11
CA THR A 384 -19.93 23.47 12.90
C THR A 384 -19.57 24.41 11.76
N SER A 385 -19.42 25.72 12.05
CA SER A 385 -19.13 26.72 11.02
C SER A 385 -17.68 26.66 10.50
N THR A 386 -16.74 26.18 11.31
CA THR A 386 -15.32 26.08 10.94
C THR A 386 -14.91 24.67 10.48
N GLY A 387 -15.64 23.64 10.91
CA GLY A 387 -15.24 22.25 10.77
C GLY A 387 -14.05 21.84 11.65
N THR A 388 -13.68 22.65 12.64
CA THR A 388 -12.55 22.40 13.55
C THR A 388 -13.08 21.83 14.87
N LYS A 389 -12.64 20.63 15.22
CA LYS A 389 -13.00 19.96 16.47
C LYS A 389 -11.83 19.14 16.99
N ASP A 390 -11.24 19.61 18.07
CA ASP A 390 -10.06 19.02 18.68
C ASP A 390 -10.44 18.12 19.87
N LYS A 391 -9.89 16.90 19.90
CA LYS A 391 -10.22 15.88 20.89
C LYS A 391 -9.67 16.17 22.29
N ILE A 392 -8.47 16.76 22.39
CA ILE A 392 -7.89 17.18 23.68
C ILE A 392 -8.72 18.33 24.25
N VAL A 393 -9.09 19.29 23.39
CA VAL A 393 -9.89 20.46 23.76
C VAL A 393 -11.29 20.07 24.19
N GLN A 394 -11.91 19.03 23.59
CA GLN A 394 -13.25 18.58 24.01
C GLN A 394 -13.29 18.22 25.50
N HIS A 395 -12.26 17.55 26.02
CA HIS A 395 -12.18 17.20 27.43
C HIS A 395 -12.25 18.45 28.33
N TRP A 396 -11.50 19.50 27.98
CA TRP A 396 -11.48 20.75 28.73
C TRP A 396 -12.76 21.56 28.56
N ILE A 397 -13.36 21.57 27.37
CA ILE A 397 -14.62 22.26 27.10
C ILE A 397 -15.72 21.78 28.05
N GLU A 398 -15.86 20.46 28.23
CA GLU A 398 -16.87 19.87 29.12
C GLU A 398 -16.68 20.34 30.57
N ILE A 399 -15.43 20.33 31.05
CA ILE A 399 -15.08 20.79 32.41
C ILE A 399 -15.32 22.29 32.59
N LEU A 400 -14.91 23.11 31.63
CA LEU A 400 -15.04 24.57 31.68
C LEU A 400 -16.51 25.00 31.68
N ILE A 401 -17.35 24.34 30.88
CA ILE A 401 -18.79 24.63 30.83
C ILE A 401 -19.43 24.31 32.18
N ALA A 402 -19.11 23.15 32.78
CA ALA A 402 -19.65 22.76 34.08
C ALA A 402 -19.23 23.74 35.18
N LYS A 403 -17.93 24.04 35.28
CA LYS A 403 -17.38 24.99 36.26
C LYS A 403 -17.95 26.39 36.10
N SER A 404 -18.09 26.87 34.86
CA SER A 404 -18.67 28.18 34.59
C SER A 404 -20.11 28.28 35.09
N ARG A 405 -20.93 27.25 34.85
CA ARG A 405 -22.31 27.19 35.35
C ARG A 405 -22.35 27.19 36.87
N GLU A 406 -21.50 26.40 37.52
CA GLU A 406 -21.41 26.36 38.98
C GLU A 406 -21.04 27.73 39.58
N MET A 407 -20.04 28.41 39.01
CA MET A 407 -19.61 29.73 39.48
C MET A 407 -20.68 30.81 39.26
N GLN A 408 -21.38 30.78 38.12
CA GLN A 408 -22.47 31.71 37.82
C GLN A 408 -23.67 31.51 38.77
N VAL A 409 -23.97 30.26 39.16
CA VAL A 409 -25.01 29.95 40.14
C VAL A 409 -24.58 30.34 41.55
N ALA A 410 -23.31 30.11 41.91
CA ALA A 410 -22.78 30.42 43.24
C ALA A 410 -22.74 31.93 43.52
N ASP A 411 -22.49 32.76 42.50
CA ASP A 411 -22.51 34.22 42.65
C ASP A 411 -23.05 34.92 41.39
N SER A 412 -24.37 35.15 41.40
CA SER A 412 -25.09 35.80 40.30
C SER A 412 -24.73 37.28 40.10
N ARG A 413 -23.93 37.89 40.98
CA ARG A 413 -23.47 39.28 40.84
C ARG A 413 -22.15 39.40 40.07
N ARG A 414 -21.43 38.29 39.87
CA ARG A 414 -20.19 38.28 39.08
C ARG A 414 -20.50 38.36 37.59
N SER A 415 -19.68 39.13 36.87
CA SER A 415 -19.76 39.14 35.41
C SER A 415 -19.24 37.82 34.83
N VAL A 416 -19.84 37.39 33.73
CA VAL A 416 -19.39 36.20 32.99
C VAL A 416 -17.94 36.37 32.51
N ASP A 417 -17.53 37.59 32.18
CA ASP A 417 -16.16 37.86 31.75
C ASP A 417 -15.14 37.67 32.89
N SER A 418 -15.46 38.09 34.12
CA SER A 418 -14.61 37.83 35.29
C SER A 418 -14.48 36.33 35.59
N ILE A 419 -15.58 35.58 35.48
CA ILE A 419 -15.57 34.12 35.63
C ILE A 419 -14.72 33.48 34.52
N SER A 420 -14.84 33.97 33.29
CA SER A 420 -14.07 33.49 32.14
C SER A 420 -12.56 33.68 32.34
N GLU A 421 -12.12 34.86 32.77
CA GLU A 421 -10.71 35.14 33.05
C GLU A 421 -10.14 34.24 34.15
N GLU A 422 -10.90 34.03 35.23
CA GLU A 422 -10.52 33.13 36.32
C GLU A 422 -10.38 31.69 35.82
N LEU A 423 -11.34 31.20 35.04
CA LEU A 423 -11.32 29.84 34.49
C LEU A 423 -10.18 29.63 33.48
N LEU A 424 -9.89 30.62 32.64
CA LEU A 424 -8.73 30.56 31.74
C LEU A 424 -7.43 30.54 32.53
N SER A 425 -7.29 31.37 33.57
CA SER A 425 -6.12 31.36 34.45
C SER A 425 -5.97 30.03 35.19
N TRP A 426 -7.08 29.44 35.64
CA TRP A 426 -7.11 28.11 36.22
C TRP A 426 -6.66 27.05 35.22
N LEU A 427 -7.20 27.05 34.00
CA LEU A 427 -6.84 26.07 32.97
C LEU A 427 -5.33 26.07 32.65
N HIS A 428 -4.72 27.24 32.53
CA HIS A 428 -3.27 27.36 32.30
C HIS A 428 -2.42 26.85 33.48
N LYS A 429 -2.99 26.72 34.68
CA LYS A 429 -2.31 26.10 35.84
C LYS A 429 -2.48 24.59 35.86
N GLU A 430 -3.57 24.06 35.30
CA GLU A 430 -3.86 22.62 35.30
C GLU A 430 -3.15 21.87 34.18
N THR A 431 -2.94 22.50 33.03
CA THR A 431 -2.30 21.83 31.89
C THR A 431 -1.42 22.77 31.07
N ASP A 432 -0.32 22.20 30.59
CA ASP A 432 0.58 22.76 29.60
C ASP A 432 0.15 22.41 28.15
N GLN A 433 -0.73 21.42 27.97
CA GLN A 433 -1.19 20.93 26.67
C GLN A 433 -2.69 21.19 26.50
N LEU A 434 -3.01 22.41 26.06
CA LEU A 434 -4.40 22.86 25.91
C LEU A 434 -5.13 22.20 24.72
N TYR A 435 -4.39 21.81 23.69
CA TYR A 435 -4.91 21.30 22.42
C TYR A 435 -4.01 20.20 21.84
N ASN A 436 -4.35 19.66 20.68
CA ASN A 436 -3.57 18.66 19.98
C ASN A 436 -2.07 19.03 19.85
N PRO A 437 -1.15 18.20 20.38
CA PRO A 437 0.29 18.49 20.40
C PRO A 437 0.93 18.56 19.01
N LEU A 438 0.32 17.93 17.99
CA LEU A 438 0.83 17.97 16.62
C LEU A 438 0.77 19.37 16.02
N LEU A 439 -0.15 20.22 16.50
CA LEU A 439 -0.21 21.62 16.08
C LEU A 439 1.04 22.39 16.53
N ASP A 440 1.77 21.94 17.56
CA ASP A 440 3.01 22.57 18.02
C ASP A 440 4.27 21.97 17.40
N LEU A 441 4.14 21.00 16.50
CA LEU A 441 5.29 20.40 15.83
C LEU A 441 5.76 21.35 14.72
N GLN A 442 7.04 21.71 14.74
CA GLN A 442 7.60 22.55 13.68
C GLN A 442 7.67 21.74 12.39
N PHE A 443 7.36 22.40 11.27
CA PHE A 443 7.46 21.81 9.93
C PHE A 443 6.56 20.58 9.73
N PHE A 444 5.43 20.53 10.43
CA PHE A 444 4.37 19.56 10.23
C PHE A 444 3.01 20.24 10.46
N ASP A 445 2.20 20.28 9.42
CA ASP A 445 0.82 20.74 9.42
C ASP A 445 -0.08 19.51 9.23
N PRO A 446 -0.73 19.01 10.30
CA PRO A 446 -1.61 17.84 10.20
C PRO A 446 -2.76 17.98 9.18
N SER A 447 -3.15 19.21 8.82
CA SER A 447 -4.18 19.46 7.83
C SER A 447 -3.67 19.30 6.38
N GLN A 448 -2.38 19.55 6.12
CA GLN A 448 -1.77 19.45 4.79
C GLN A 448 -0.92 18.19 4.61
N ASP A 449 -0.29 17.71 5.68
CA ASP A 449 0.74 16.67 5.67
C ASP A 449 0.19 15.28 6.04
N THR A 450 -1.12 15.11 5.95
CA THR A 450 -1.80 13.81 6.10
C THR A 450 -2.21 13.29 4.72
N MET A 451 -1.46 12.31 4.21
CA MET A 451 -1.70 11.72 2.89
C MET A 451 -3.13 11.16 2.75
N VAL A 452 -3.68 11.18 1.53
CA VAL A 452 -4.99 10.57 1.26
C VAL A 452 -4.90 9.07 1.44
N GLU A 453 -5.68 8.54 2.37
CA GLU A 453 -5.74 7.12 2.60
C GLU A 453 -6.56 6.44 1.47
N ILE A 454 -5.92 5.52 0.75
CA ILE A 454 -6.50 4.91 -0.47
C ILE A 454 -7.58 3.88 -0.13
N LEU A 455 -7.41 3.12 0.97
CA LEU A 455 -8.28 1.99 1.27
C LEU A 455 -9.70 2.43 1.65
N HIS A 456 -9.91 3.34 2.61
CA HIS A 456 -11.23 3.85 2.97
C HIS A 456 -11.79 4.87 1.97
N THR A 457 -10.95 5.73 1.40
CA THR A 457 -11.43 6.77 0.47
C THR A 457 -11.80 6.17 -0.89
N ILE A 458 -10.88 5.41 -1.51
CA ILE A 458 -11.07 4.90 -2.86
C ILE A 458 -11.67 3.51 -2.84
N LEU A 459 -11.06 2.54 -2.14
CA LEU A 459 -11.48 1.14 -2.26
C LEU A 459 -12.82 0.87 -1.55
N LEU A 460 -12.93 1.23 -0.27
CA LEU A 460 -14.14 1.04 0.53
C LEU A 460 -15.15 2.19 0.37
N GLY A 461 -14.72 3.31 -0.19
CA GLY A 461 -15.56 4.43 -0.60
C GLY A 461 -16.01 4.28 -2.05
N HIS A 462 -15.35 4.99 -2.96
CA HIS A 462 -15.78 5.09 -4.36
C HIS A 462 -15.97 3.74 -5.06
N ALA A 463 -15.00 2.83 -4.97
CA ALA A 463 -15.06 1.54 -5.66
C ALA A 463 -16.17 0.65 -5.09
N ARG A 464 -16.31 0.57 -3.76
CA ARG A 464 -17.39 -0.17 -3.09
C ARG A 464 -18.78 0.37 -3.40
N TYR A 465 -18.99 1.69 -3.34
CA TYR A 465 -20.31 2.28 -3.58
C TYR A 465 -20.67 2.29 -5.05
N THR A 466 -19.70 2.57 -5.92
CA THR A 466 -19.89 2.38 -7.37
C THR A 466 -20.28 0.95 -7.62
N TRP A 467 -19.57 0.01 -6.98
CA TRP A 467 -19.90 -1.39 -7.09
C TRP A 467 -21.36 -1.66 -6.67
N TYR A 468 -21.76 -1.25 -5.47
CA TYR A 468 -23.12 -1.45 -4.98
C TYR A 468 -24.18 -0.90 -5.96
N ASN A 469 -23.93 0.29 -6.50
CA ASN A 469 -24.79 0.93 -7.47
C ASN A 469 -25.00 0.05 -8.73
N LEU A 470 -24.01 -0.76 -9.13
CA LEU A 470 -24.18 -1.60 -10.31
C LEU A 470 -25.18 -2.74 -10.09
N HIS A 471 -25.09 -3.47 -8.97
CA HIS A 471 -25.82 -4.73 -8.80
C HIS A 471 -27.09 -4.68 -7.96
N HIS A 472 -27.33 -3.60 -7.20
CA HIS A 472 -28.44 -3.55 -6.24
C HIS A 472 -29.82 -3.80 -6.86
N ASN A 473 -29.99 -3.50 -8.16
CA ASN A 473 -31.24 -3.70 -8.90
C ASN A 473 -31.27 -4.98 -9.76
N TRP A 474 -30.25 -5.85 -9.69
CA TRP A 474 -30.22 -7.04 -10.53
C TRP A 474 -31.10 -8.17 -10.02
N THR A 475 -31.83 -8.76 -10.97
CA THR A 475 -32.53 -10.03 -10.83
C THR A 475 -31.56 -11.22 -10.75
N SER A 476 -32.03 -12.38 -10.28
CA SER A 476 -31.20 -13.59 -10.14
C SER A 476 -30.54 -14.02 -11.46
N THR A 477 -31.27 -14.03 -12.57
CA THR A 477 -30.66 -14.47 -13.82
C THR A 477 -29.71 -13.41 -14.43
N GLN A 478 -29.80 -12.13 -14.03
CA GLN A 478 -28.79 -11.12 -14.38
C GLN A 478 -27.49 -11.39 -13.60
N GLN A 479 -27.62 -11.77 -12.32
CA GLN A 479 -26.49 -12.19 -11.49
C GLN A 479 -25.81 -13.46 -12.03
N ASP A 480 -26.59 -14.44 -12.47
CA ASP A 480 -26.06 -15.68 -13.09
C ASP A 480 -25.35 -15.36 -14.42
N LEU A 481 -25.96 -14.50 -15.25
CA LEU A 481 -25.37 -14.09 -16.53
C LEU A 481 -24.04 -13.36 -16.33
N PHE A 482 -23.95 -12.46 -15.36
CA PHE A 482 -22.65 -11.85 -15.03
C PHE A 482 -21.65 -12.92 -14.65
N THR A 483 -22.02 -13.78 -13.72
CA THR A 483 -21.11 -14.78 -13.16
C THR A 483 -20.43 -15.57 -14.27
N VAL A 484 -21.21 -16.00 -15.27
CA VAL A 484 -20.69 -16.69 -16.45
C VAL A 484 -19.76 -15.79 -17.27
N ARG A 485 -20.15 -14.54 -17.52
CA ARG A 485 -19.35 -13.57 -18.31
C ARG A 485 -18.02 -13.23 -17.64
N LEU A 486 -18.04 -12.90 -16.35
CA LEU A 486 -16.85 -12.63 -15.57
C LEU A 486 -15.92 -13.84 -15.53
N GLN A 487 -16.48 -15.04 -15.33
CA GLN A 487 -15.70 -16.27 -15.34
C GLN A 487 -15.07 -16.55 -16.71
N SER A 488 -15.71 -16.12 -17.80
CA SER A 488 -15.22 -16.26 -19.17
C SER A 488 -14.25 -15.17 -19.62
N THR A 489 -13.95 -14.19 -18.75
CA THR A 489 -13.01 -13.10 -19.06
C THR A 489 -11.65 -13.69 -19.41
N ASN A 490 -11.11 -13.30 -20.57
CA ASN A 490 -9.75 -13.72 -20.92
C ASN A 490 -8.77 -13.08 -19.94
N LEU A 491 -8.04 -13.92 -19.19
CA LEU A 491 -7.03 -13.49 -18.22
C LEU A 491 -5.62 -13.48 -18.83
N ASP A 492 -5.48 -13.79 -20.12
CA ASP A 492 -4.21 -13.68 -20.83
C ASP A 492 -3.64 -12.26 -20.67
N GLY A 493 -2.46 -12.18 -20.07
CA GLY A 493 -1.80 -10.91 -19.76
C GLY A 493 -2.05 -10.35 -18.34
N LEU A 494 -3.02 -10.89 -17.59
CA LEU A 494 -3.26 -10.52 -16.19
C LEU A 494 -2.56 -11.51 -15.23
N ARG A 495 -1.67 -11.01 -14.37
CA ARG A 495 -1.01 -11.83 -13.32
C ARG A 495 -1.91 -12.01 -12.08
N VAL A 496 -3.15 -12.42 -12.29
CA VAL A 496 -4.12 -12.67 -11.21
C VAL A 496 -4.51 -14.14 -11.18
N PRO A 497 -4.85 -14.70 -10.01
CA PRO A 497 -5.49 -16.01 -9.94
C PRO A 497 -6.76 -16.05 -10.82
N PRO A 498 -7.21 -17.25 -11.26
CA PRO A 498 -8.47 -17.38 -11.97
C PRO A 498 -9.59 -16.67 -11.21
N ILE A 499 -10.33 -15.81 -11.91
CA ILE A 499 -11.41 -15.05 -11.30
C ILE A 499 -12.44 -16.04 -10.76
N GLN A 500 -12.75 -15.96 -9.46
CA GLN A 500 -13.77 -16.79 -8.84
C GLN A 500 -15.12 -16.09 -8.94
N ALA A 501 -15.69 -16.01 -10.16
CA ALA A 501 -16.84 -15.17 -10.43
C ALA A 501 -18.07 -15.57 -9.60
N ALA A 502 -18.30 -16.86 -9.40
CA ALA A 502 -19.40 -17.35 -8.58
C ALA A 502 -19.25 -16.95 -7.11
N TYR A 503 -18.02 -16.96 -6.59
CA TYR A 503 -17.72 -16.46 -5.25
C TYR A 503 -17.95 -14.94 -5.21
N MET A 504 -17.43 -14.19 -6.18
CA MET A 504 -17.64 -12.73 -6.25
C MET A 504 -19.12 -12.35 -6.34
N MET A 505 -19.95 -13.11 -7.06
CA MET A 505 -21.40 -12.89 -7.13
C MET A 505 -22.17 -13.42 -5.90
N GLN A 506 -21.69 -14.48 -5.26
CA GLN A 506 -22.20 -14.92 -3.96
C GLN A 506 -21.98 -13.82 -2.92
N TYR A 507 -20.81 -13.20 -2.95
CA TYR A 507 -20.42 -12.03 -2.18
C TYR A 507 -20.54 -10.76 -3.02
N ARG A 508 -21.61 -10.65 -3.83
CA ARG A 508 -21.92 -9.56 -4.79
C ARG A 508 -22.05 -8.18 -4.19
N ASN A 509 -21.50 -7.96 -3.01
CA ASN A 509 -20.89 -6.69 -2.72
C ASN A 509 -19.47 -6.55 -3.39
N GLY A 510 -19.16 -7.25 -4.54
CA GLY A 510 -18.14 -6.89 -5.60
C GLY A 510 -18.33 -7.38 -7.09
N LEU A 511 -18.36 -6.45 -8.10
CA LEU A 511 -18.36 -6.35 -9.63
C LEU A 511 -19.49 -6.82 -10.67
N ASP A 512 -19.89 -5.96 -11.68
CA ASP A 512 -20.52 -6.07 -13.08
C ASP A 512 -21.44 -4.92 -13.65
N LEU A 513 -21.73 -4.94 -14.98
CA LEU A 513 -22.86 -4.54 -15.88
C LEU A 513 -23.73 -3.32 -15.54
N VAL A 514 -23.75 -2.39 -16.49
CA VAL A 514 -23.88 -0.98 -16.17
C VAL A 514 -24.60 -0.22 -17.28
N THR A 515 -25.45 0.71 -16.88
CA THR A 515 -25.96 1.77 -17.77
C THR A 515 -24.78 2.54 -18.39
N PRO A 516 -24.95 3.26 -19.51
CA PRO A 516 -23.86 4.07 -20.10
C PRO A 516 -23.17 4.99 -19.09
N ASN A 517 -23.93 5.59 -18.17
CA ASN A 517 -23.40 6.46 -17.11
C ASN A 517 -22.60 5.67 -16.06
N GLN A 518 -23.14 4.55 -15.57
CA GLN A 518 -22.41 3.66 -14.65
C GLN A 518 -21.16 3.06 -15.32
N PHE A 519 -21.20 2.76 -16.62
CA PHE A 519 -20.05 2.27 -17.38
C PHE A 519 -18.96 3.32 -17.50
N THR A 520 -19.36 4.58 -17.72
CA THR A 520 -18.44 5.72 -17.76
C THR A 520 -17.77 5.91 -16.40
N LEU A 521 -18.54 5.81 -15.30
CA LEU A 521 -18.01 5.88 -13.94
C LEU A 521 -17.03 4.74 -13.63
N VAL A 522 -17.40 3.49 -13.95
CA VAL A 522 -16.53 2.32 -13.76
C VAL A 522 -15.25 2.42 -14.60
N ARG A 523 -15.36 2.90 -15.84
CA ARG A 523 -14.20 3.15 -16.70
C ARG A 523 -13.28 4.20 -16.09
N ALA A 524 -13.82 5.32 -15.62
CA ALA A 524 -13.03 6.36 -14.98
C ALA A 524 -12.32 5.85 -13.70
N LEU A 525 -12.99 5.05 -12.88
CA LEU A 525 -12.36 4.39 -11.72
C LEU A 525 -11.29 3.37 -12.12
N GLY A 526 -11.53 2.62 -13.20
CA GLY A 526 -10.55 1.70 -13.77
C GLY A 526 -9.31 2.40 -14.33
N GLU A 527 -9.47 3.62 -14.85
CA GLU A 527 -8.37 4.50 -15.27
C GLU A 527 -7.62 5.12 -14.07
N LEU A 528 -8.33 5.45 -12.98
CA LEU A 528 -7.74 5.97 -11.74
C LEU A 528 -6.89 4.92 -10.99
N GLY A 529 -7.32 3.66 -10.99
CA GLY A 529 -6.67 2.57 -10.24
C GLY A 529 -5.15 2.50 -10.45
N PRO A 530 -4.65 2.36 -11.69
CA PRO A 530 -3.22 2.35 -11.97
C PRO A 530 -2.48 3.61 -11.52
N LEU A 531 -3.12 4.78 -11.55
CA LEU A 531 -2.51 6.05 -11.14
C LEU A 531 -2.28 6.11 -9.62
N LEU A 532 -3.14 5.49 -8.82
CA LEU A 532 -3.03 5.50 -7.35
C LEU A 532 -1.89 4.64 -6.79
N TRP A 533 -1.41 3.67 -7.56
CA TRP A 533 -0.42 2.68 -7.11
C TRP A 533 0.88 2.75 -7.93
N ILE A 534 1.19 3.92 -8.49
CA ILE A 534 2.43 4.14 -9.25
C ILE A 534 3.60 4.28 -8.27
N PRO A 535 4.59 3.36 -8.26
CA PRO A 535 5.74 3.46 -7.38
C PRO A 535 6.82 4.42 -7.91
N VAL A 536 6.75 4.79 -9.19
CA VAL A 536 7.73 5.64 -9.87
C VAL A 536 7.00 6.56 -10.84
N ILE A 537 7.10 7.86 -10.63
CA ILE A 537 6.46 8.88 -11.46
C ILE A 537 7.51 9.42 -12.43
N ASP A 538 7.43 9.04 -13.71
CA ASP A 538 8.39 9.45 -14.74
C ASP A 538 8.35 10.96 -15.04
N ASP A 539 7.17 11.58 -14.94
CA ASP A 539 6.94 12.99 -15.26
C ASP A 539 5.84 13.52 -14.34
N MET A 540 6.24 14.30 -13.33
CA MET A 540 5.32 14.82 -12.32
C MET A 540 4.27 15.75 -12.92
N THR A 541 4.64 16.59 -13.88
CA THR A 541 3.70 17.50 -14.55
C THR A 541 2.64 16.72 -15.32
N LYS A 542 3.03 15.68 -16.07
CA LYS A 542 2.09 14.79 -16.76
C LYS A 542 1.27 13.97 -15.79
N TYR A 543 1.85 13.50 -14.69
CA TYR A 543 1.13 12.73 -13.67
C TYR A 543 0.03 13.58 -13.05
N LEU A 544 0.35 14.80 -12.59
CA LEU A 544 -0.61 15.76 -12.05
C LEU A 544 -1.66 16.19 -13.09
N ALA A 545 -1.23 16.43 -14.33
CA ALA A 545 -2.15 16.74 -15.42
C ALA A 545 -3.06 15.56 -15.78
N ARG A 546 -2.60 14.30 -15.64
CA ARG A 546 -3.40 13.09 -15.89
C ARG A 546 -4.37 12.78 -14.74
N THR A 547 -3.99 13.07 -13.50
CA THR A 547 -4.93 13.06 -12.36
C THR A 547 -6.00 14.14 -12.48
N LEU A 548 -5.75 15.20 -13.26
CA LEU A 548 -6.72 16.26 -13.57
C LEU A 548 -7.40 16.13 -14.96
N ASN A 549 -6.89 15.30 -15.87
CA ASN A 549 -7.45 15.10 -17.21
C ASN A 549 -7.20 13.68 -17.75
N HIS A 550 -8.30 13.01 -18.11
CA HIS A 550 -8.35 11.69 -18.75
C HIS A 550 -7.38 11.51 -19.93
N GLN A 551 -6.29 10.73 -19.80
CA GLN A 551 -5.68 9.96 -20.92
C GLN A 551 -4.85 8.74 -20.43
N ALA A 552 -5.00 7.62 -21.15
CA ALA A 552 -4.61 6.25 -20.78
C ALA A 552 -3.10 5.87 -20.93
N SER A 553 -2.67 4.85 -20.17
CA SER A 553 -1.29 4.37 -19.95
C SER A 553 -0.88 3.10 -20.72
N SER A 554 -1.30 2.92 -21.97
CA SER A 554 -1.07 1.65 -22.72
C SER A 554 0.33 1.46 -23.31
N ARG A 555 1.16 2.52 -23.41
CA ARG A 555 2.44 2.47 -24.14
C ARG A 555 3.57 1.77 -23.38
N ASP A 556 3.78 2.11 -22.11
CA ASP A 556 4.93 1.61 -21.34
C ASP A 556 4.72 0.16 -20.90
N ILE A 557 3.45 -0.20 -20.68
CA ILE A 557 3.01 -1.58 -20.47
C ILE A 557 3.33 -2.44 -21.71
N ALA A 558 3.06 -1.94 -22.93
CA ALA A 558 3.37 -2.66 -24.16
C ALA A 558 4.88 -2.86 -24.37
N ILE A 559 5.72 -1.88 -24.01
CA ILE A 559 7.18 -1.99 -24.08
C ILE A 559 7.70 -3.03 -23.06
N LYS A 560 7.21 -2.99 -21.81
CA LYS A 560 7.56 -4.00 -20.80
C LYS A 560 7.10 -5.41 -21.18
N PHE A 561 5.96 -5.55 -21.84
CA PHE A 561 5.53 -6.84 -22.39
C PHE A 561 6.45 -7.34 -23.51
N ALA A 562 6.87 -6.46 -24.42
CA ALA A 562 7.82 -6.82 -25.46
C ALA A 562 9.19 -7.26 -24.89
N ASP A 563 9.63 -6.64 -23.78
CA ASP A 563 10.87 -7.04 -23.08
C ASP A 563 10.73 -8.42 -22.41
N LEU A 564 9.60 -8.67 -21.74
CA LEU A 564 9.35 -9.96 -21.08
C LEU A 564 9.23 -11.11 -22.08
N GLU A 565 8.58 -10.90 -23.22
CA GLU A 565 8.50 -11.91 -24.28
C GLU A 565 9.89 -12.20 -24.89
N ARG A 566 10.75 -11.19 -25.03
CA ARG A 566 12.16 -11.40 -25.42
C ARG A 566 12.92 -12.25 -24.41
N VAL A 567 12.79 -11.98 -23.12
CA VAL A 567 13.44 -12.77 -22.06
C VAL A 567 12.93 -14.22 -22.06
N LYS A 568 11.62 -14.42 -22.23
CA LYS A 568 11.01 -15.75 -22.33
C LYS A 568 11.53 -16.53 -23.54
N HIS A 569 11.64 -15.87 -24.70
CA HIS A 569 12.21 -16.45 -25.91
C HIS A 569 13.65 -16.92 -25.69
N ILE A 570 14.49 -16.08 -25.06
CA ILE A 570 15.90 -16.39 -24.79
C ILE A 570 16.04 -17.56 -23.78
N LEU A 571 15.34 -17.50 -22.65
CA LEU A 571 15.46 -18.49 -21.58
C LEU A 571 14.90 -19.87 -21.94
N SER A 572 13.86 -19.91 -22.77
CA SER A 572 13.30 -21.17 -23.28
C SER A 572 14.18 -21.84 -24.36
N GLY A 573 15.22 -21.13 -24.84
CA GLY A 573 16.14 -21.62 -25.86
C GLY A 573 15.74 -21.25 -27.29
N GLY A 574 14.92 -20.22 -27.45
CA GLY A 574 14.59 -19.62 -28.74
C GLY A 574 15.83 -19.10 -29.47
N LEU A 575 15.77 -19.16 -30.79
CA LEU A 575 16.83 -18.70 -31.69
C LEU A 575 16.53 -17.27 -32.15
N TRP A 576 17.55 -16.41 -32.23
CA TRP A 576 17.45 -15.09 -32.85
C TRP A 576 18.65 -14.87 -33.77
N LYS A 577 18.52 -13.91 -34.69
CA LYS A 577 19.53 -13.65 -35.72
C LYS A 577 20.50 -12.57 -35.23
N GLU A 578 21.79 -12.88 -35.23
CA GLU A 578 22.86 -11.92 -35.00
C GLU A 578 23.75 -11.88 -36.25
N GLY A 579 23.71 -10.76 -36.98
CA GLY A 579 24.29 -10.68 -38.32
C GLY A 579 23.62 -11.64 -39.31
N SER A 580 24.38 -12.63 -39.79
CA SER A 580 23.89 -13.65 -40.73
C SER A 580 23.59 -15.01 -40.07
N GLU A 581 23.91 -15.17 -38.78
CA GLU A 581 23.81 -16.46 -38.07
C GLU A 581 22.64 -16.49 -37.09
N TRP A 582 22.07 -17.67 -36.89
CA TRP A 582 21.04 -17.92 -35.88
C TRP A 582 21.69 -18.44 -34.60
N ILE A 583 21.56 -17.69 -33.52
CA ILE A 583 22.16 -17.98 -32.23
C ILE A 583 21.09 -18.20 -31.15
N SER A 584 21.47 -18.86 -30.06
CA SER A 584 20.60 -19.05 -28.89
C SER A 584 21.39 -18.85 -27.59
N ALA A 585 20.68 -18.70 -26.48
CA ALA A 585 21.31 -18.57 -25.17
C ALA A 585 22.12 -19.82 -24.79
N GLY A 586 23.28 -19.60 -24.15
CA GLY A 586 24.15 -20.65 -23.66
C GLY A 586 23.45 -21.62 -22.71
N ARG A 587 24.01 -22.84 -22.59
CA ARG A 587 23.41 -23.95 -21.83
C ARG A 587 23.11 -23.59 -20.37
N ASP A 588 23.99 -22.84 -19.71
CA ASP A 588 23.81 -22.47 -18.30
C ASP A 588 22.69 -21.44 -18.11
N VAL A 589 22.52 -20.52 -19.05
CA VAL A 589 21.43 -19.53 -19.05
C VAL A 589 20.07 -20.23 -19.22
N ARG A 590 19.97 -21.18 -20.14
CA ARG A 590 18.74 -21.99 -20.34
C ARG A 590 18.42 -22.88 -19.14
N ARG A 591 19.45 -23.33 -18.40
CA ARG A 591 19.28 -24.17 -17.20
C ARG A 591 18.63 -23.41 -16.04
N LEU A 592 18.75 -22.08 -16.00
CA LEU A 592 18.09 -21.25 -14.98
C LEU A 592 16.57 -21.40 -15.01
N LEU A 593 15.96 -21.45 -16.21
CA LEU A 593 14.51 -21.68 -16.34
C LEU A 593 14.10 -23.04 -15.77
N LEU A 594 14.93 -24.08 -15.91
CA LEU A 594 14.59 -25.44 -15.47
C LEU A 594 14.79 -25.66 -13.95
N LYS A 595 15.71 -24.92 -13.32
CA LYS A 595 16.05 -25.10 -11.90
C LYS A 595 15.32 -24.13 -10.98
N THR A 596 14.94 -22.96 -11.48
CA THR A 596 14.49 -21.86 -10.64
C THR A 596 12.98 -21.72 -10.70
N LEU A 597 12.30 -22.30 -9.70
CA LEU A 597 10.83 -22.28 -9.60
C LEU A 597 10.24 -20.86 -9.62
N ILE A 598 10.96 -19.87 -9.09
CA ILE A 598 10.51 -18.47 -9.13
C ILE A 598 10.53 -17.91 -10.56
N LEU A 599 11.52 -18.27 -11.39
CA LEU A 599 11.57 -17.88 -12.80
C LEU A 599 10.47 -18.58 -13.61
N GLN A 600 10.23 -19.87 -13.35
CA GLN A 600 9.14 -20.64 -13.97
C GLN A 600 7.77 -20.00 -13.71
N ARG A 601 7.51 -19.62 -12.44
CA ARG A 601 6.28 -18.93 -12.04
C ARG A 601 6.16 -17.54 -12.66
N HIS A 602 7.24 -16.76 -12.68
CA HIS A 602 7.23 -15.41 -13.25
C HIS A 602 7.05 -15.39 -14.77
N LEU A 603 7.50 -16.43 -15.47
CA LEU A 603 7.42 -16.57 -16.93
C LEU A 603 6.24 -17.45 -17.38
N GLY A 604 5.41 -17.93 -16.45
CA GLY A 604 4.25 -18.77 -16.73
C GLY A 604 4.58 -20.14 -17.34
N TRP A 605 5.76 -20.69 -17.06
CA TRP A 605 6.23 -21.96 -17.61
C TRP A 605 6.08 -23.09 -16.58
N ALA A 606 5.40 -24.17 -16.93
CA ALA A 606 5.28 -25.37 -16.10
C ALA A 606 5.62 -26.65 -16.90
N PRO A 607 6.35 -27.61 -16.31
CA PRO A 607 6.60 -28.90 -16.96
C PRO A 607 5.30 -29.72 -17.06
N LYS A 608 5.17 -30.55 -18.11
CA LYS A 608 3.99 -31.41 -18.31
C LYS A 608 3.84 -32.41 -17.14
N PRO A 609 2.65 -32.52 -16.51
CA PRO A 609 2.41 -33.56 -15.51
C PRO A 609 2.34 -34.96 -16.14
N GLN A 610 2.65 -36.01 -15.38
CA GLN A 610 2.42 -37.41 -15.74
C GLN A 610 1.24 -37.99 -14.93
N TRP A 611 0.33 -38.72 -15.57
CA TRP A 611 -0.81 -39.41 -14.93
C TRP A 611 -1.08 -40.77 -15.57
N THR A 612 -1.86 -41.62 -14.90
CA THR A 612 -2.25 -42.95 -15.37
C THR A 612 -3.74 -42.99 -15.70
N PRO A 613 -4.13 -43.12 -16.99
CA PRO A 613 -5.52 -43.27 -17.38
C PRO A 613 -6.17 -44.50 -16.74
N GLY A 614 -7.45 -44.41 -16.39
CA GLY A 614 -8.23 -45.50 -15.83
C GLY A 614 -8.16 -45.67 -14.32
N LEU A 615 -7.37 -44.83 -13.64
CA LEU A 615 -7.25 -44.87 -12.19
C LEU A 615 -8.55 -44.40 -11.53
N ILE A 616 -9.19 -45.27 -10.73
CA ILE A 616 -10.35 -44.88 -9.92
C ILE A 616 -9.90 -44.36 -8.56
N LYS A 617 -10.40 -43.18 -8.21
CA LYS A 617 -10.29 -42.63 -6.85
C LYS A 617 -11.41 -43.19 -5.98
N ALA A 618 -11.05 -43.99 -4.97
CA ALA A 618 -12.01 -44.56 -4.02
C ALA A 618 -12.70 -43.48 -3.15
N SER A 619 -13.91 -43.78 -2.68
CA SER A 619 -14.59 -42.90 -1.72
C SER A 619 -13.85 -42.82 -0.38
N PRO A 620 -13.79 -41.64 0.26
CA PRO A 620 -13.22 -41.50 1.60
C PRO A 620 -13.90 -42.45 2.59
N ALA A 621 -13.17 -42.95 3.59
CA ALA A 621 -13.67 -43.97 4.54
C ALA A 621 -15.03 -43.62 5.18
N LYS A 622 -15.29 -42.34 5.46
CA LYS A 622 -16.55 -41.84 6.03
C LYS A 622 -17.76 -41.88 5.09
N LYS A 623 -17.55 -42.02 3.77
CA LYS A 623 -18.59 -42.03 2.72
C LYS A 623 -18.57 -43.33 1.89
N LYS A 624 -17.83 -44.33 2.35
CA LYS A 624 -17.69 -45.61 1.67
C LYS A 624 -18.95 -46.44 1.93
N LEU A 625 -19.72 -46.65 0.88
CA LEU A 625 -20.90 -47.52 0.89
C LEU A 625 -20.45 -48.92 0.46
N ILE A 626 -20.86 -49.93 1.21
CA ILE A 626 -20.71 -51.33 0.82
C ILE A 626 -22.04 -51.75 0.22
N LEU A 627 -22.02 -52.16 -1.05
CA LEU A 627 -23.19 -52.53 -1.82
C LEU A 627 -23.09 -54.00 -2.19
N ALA A 628 -24.15 -54.78 -1.99
CA ALA A 628 -24.26 -56.11 -2.60
C ALA A 628 -24.41 -55.97 -4.12
N ALA A 629 -24.03 -56.99 -4.89
CA ALA A 629 -24.15 -56.96 -6.36
C ALA A 629 -25.59 -56.65 -6.83
N GLU A 630 -26.59 -57.15 -6.10
CA GLU A 630 -28.02 -56.90 -6.31
C GLU A 630 -28.45 -55.43 -6.09
N GLU A 631 -27.74 -54.70 -5.24
CA GLU A 631 -27.98 -53.27 -4.98
C GLU A 631 -27.27 -52.37 -5.99
N THR A 632 -26.54 -52.96 -6.94
CA THR A 632 -25.83 -52.25 -8.00
C THR A 632 -26.45 -52.55 -9.36
N MET A 633 -26.14 -51.71 -10.35
CA MET A 633 -26.57 -51.92 -11.74
C MET A 633 -25.76 -53.04 -12.45
N ILE A 634 -24.80 -53.69 -11.78
CA ILE A 634 -23.87 -54.66 -12.38
C ILE A 634 -24.59 -55.91 -12.90
N LEU A 635 -25.51 -56.50 -12.13
CA LEU A 635 -26.16 -57.78 -12.51
C LEU A 635 -27.09 -57.65 -13.72
N GLY A 636 -27.64 -56.46 -13.97
CA GLY A 636 -28.49 -56.15 -15.12
C GLY A 636 -27.74 -55.51 -16.30
N SER A 637 -26.42 -55.33 -16.20
CA SER A 637 -25.62 -54.71 -17.26
C SER A 637 -25.08 -55.76 -18.23
N TYR A 638 -25.00 -55.39 -19.51
CA TYR A 638 -24.29 -56.17 -20.51
C TYR A 638 -22.78 -56.19 -20.19
N ASN A 639 -22.18 -57.37 -20.21
CA ASN A 639 -20.77 -57.62 -19.87
C ASN A 639 -19.97 -57.98 -21.14
N PRO A 640 -19.61 -57.00 -22.00
CA PRO A 640 -18.94 -57.29 -23.26
C PRO A 640 -17.57 -57.93 -23.07
N CYS A 641 -16.93 -57.73 -21.93
CA CYS A 641 -15.57 -58.19 -21.64
C CYS A 641 -15.53 -59.54 -20.91
N ALA A 642 -16.68 -60.21 -20.74
CA ALA A 642 -16.81 -61.45 -19.96
C ALA A 642 -16.12 -61.36 -18.58
N MET A 643 -16.20 -60.19 -17.94
CA MET A 643 -15.58 -59.98 -16.63
C MET A 643 -16.17 -60.94 -15.60
N THR A 644 -15.32 -61.57 -14.77
CA THR A 644 -15.79 -62.37 -13.65
C THR A 644 -16.38 -61.44 -12.58
N ILE A 645 -17.70 -61.27 -12.64
CA ILE A 645 -18.49 -60.66 -11.58
C ILE A 645 -18.70 -61.79 -10.57
N GLY A 646 -18.26 -61.62 -9.32
CA GLY A 646 -18.48 -62.64 -8.30
C GLY A 646 -19.97 -63.01 -8.18
N SER A 647 -20.27 -64.15 -7.54
CA SER A 647 -21.66 -64.59 -7.27
C SER A 647 -22.54 -63.47 -6.69
N GLY A 648 -23.87 -63.60 -6.68
CA GLY A 648 -24.79 -62.57 -6.13
C GLY A 648 -24.44 -62.06 -4.72
N THR A 649 -23.62 -62.80 -3.98
CA THR A 649 -23.03 -62.43 -2.68
C THR A 649 -21.80 -61.50 -2.75
N ALA A 650 -21.32 -61.11 -3.93
CA ALA A 650 -20.15 -60.24 -4.10
C ALA A 650 -20.44 -58.81 -3.62
N GLN A 651 -19.51 -58.26 -2.83
CA GLN A 651 -19.65 -56.92 -2.25
C GLN A 651 -18.76 -55.91 -2.97
N TRP A 652 -19.34 -54.74 -3.27
CA TRP A 652 -18.74 -53.64 -4.00
C TRP A 652 -18.70 -52.37 -3.16
N THR A 653 -17.85 -51.42 -3.57
CA THR A 653 -17.71 -50.12 -2.92
C THR A 653 -17.71 -49.01 -3.95
N ASN A 654 -18.26 -47.85 -3.60
CA ASN A 654 -18.41 -46.72 -4.52
C ASN A 654 -17.10 -45.94 -4.74
N GLY A 655 -16.80 -45.62 -6.00
CA GLY A 655 -15.73 -44.70 -6.41
C GLY A 655 -16.22 -43.25 -6.58
N VAL A 656 -15.29 -42.29 -6.51
CA VAL A 656 -15.55 -40.85 -6.66
C VAL A 656 -15.35 -40.38 -8.09
N SER A 657 -14.29 -40.84 -8.73
CA SER A 657 -13.93 -40.44 -10.10
C SER A 657 -12.99 -41.46 -10.75
N VAL A 658 -12.95 -41.47 -12.07
CA VAL A 658 -11.97 -42.19 -12.90
C VAL A 658 -11.12 -41.20 -13.69
N THR A 659 -9.81 -41.43 -13.79
CA THR A 659 -8.92 -40.57 -14.59
C THR A 659 -9.03 -40.91 -16.08
N ALA A 660 -9.31 -39.91 -16.91
CA ALA A 660 -9.37 -40.00 -18.36
C ALA A 660 -7.95 -40.04 -18.99
N ALA A 661 -7.88 -40.36 -20.28
CA ALA A 661 -6.63 -40.32 -21.04
C ALA A 661 -5.98 -38.93 -21.06
N SER A 662 -6.81 -37.89 -21.10
CA SER A 662 -6.42 -36.48 -21.02
C SER A 662 -5.92 -36.04 -19.63
N GLY A 663 -6.07 -36.89 -18.61
CA GLY A 663 -5.74 -36.57 -17.22
C GLY A 663 -6.90 -36.00 -16.41
N ASP A 664 -8.03 -35.71 -17.07
CA ASP A 664 -9.23 -35.18 -16.42
C ASP A 664 -9.91 -36.23 -15.54
N ALA A 665 -10.62 -35.78 -14.50
CA ALA A 665 -11.35 -36.67 -13.60
C ALA A 665 -12.84 -36.79 -14.01
N GLY A 666 -13.24 -37.95 -14.52
CA GLY A 666 -14.63 -38.29 -14.84
C GLY A 666 -15.39 -38.76 -13.60
N LYS A 667 -16.54 -38.14 -13.30
CA LYS A 667 -17.40 -38.50 -12.15
C LYS A 667 -18.68 -39.18 -12.65
N VAL A 668 -19.47 -39.73 -11.72
CA VAL A 668 -20.84 -40.16 -12.05
C VAL A 668 -21.62 -38.99 -12.67
N GLY A 669 -22.28 -39.25 -13.79
CA GLY A 669 -23.02 -38.28 -14.60
C GLY A 669 -22.20 -37.66 -15.74
N THR A 670 -20.88 -37.84 -15.76
CA THR A 670 -20.00 -37.30 -16.82
C THR A 670 -20.19 -38.05 -18.14
N TRP A 671 -20.14 -37.30 -19.23
CA TRP A 671 -20.17 -37.83 -20.60
C TRP A 671 -18.77 -38.08 -21.12
N GLY A 672 -18.60 -39.16 -21.86
CA GLY A 672 -17.35 -39.46 -22.53
C GLY A 672 -17.52 -40.36 -23.72
N VAL A 673 -16.41 -40.60 -24.41
CA VAL A 673 -16.32 -41.60 -25.47
C VAL A 673 -15.55 -42.80 -24.94
N PHE A 674 -16.07 -43.99 -25.21
CA PHE A 674 -15.44 -45.26 -24.87
C PHE A 674 -15.23 -46.12 -26.13
N TRP A 675 -14.12 -46.82 -26.19
CA TRP A 675 -13.77 -47.71 -27.31
C TRP A 675 -13.84 -49.18 -26.85
N LEU A 676 -14.68 -50.01 -27.49
CA LEU A 676 -14.72 -51.46 -27.32
C LEU A 676 -13.84 -52.12 -28.41
N ALA A 677 -13.15 -53.22 -28.13
CA ALA A 677 -12.05 -53.77 -28.97
C ALA A 677 -12.22 -53.72 -30.47
N ASN A 678 -13.42 -53.98 -30.96
CA ASN A 678 -13.68 -54.27 -32.35
C ASN A 678 -14.85 -53.46 -32.90
N ASP A 679 -15.29 -52.40 -32.18
CA ASP A 679 -16.43 -51.57 -32.57
C ASP A 679 -16.08 -50.08 -32.64
N LEU A 680 -16.93 -49.32 -33.34
CA LEU A 680 -16.91 -47.86 -33.39
C LEU A 680 -16.98 -47.24 -31.96
N PRO A 681 -16.39 -46.05 -31.75
CA PRO A 681 -16.43 -45.37 -30.47
C PRO A 681 -17.88 -45.16 -30.01
N ALA A 682 -18.20 -45.63 -28.81
CA ALA A 682 -19.50 -45.45 -28.20
C ALA A 682 -19.51 -44.17 -27.35
N PHE A 683 -20.54 -43.34 -27.53
CA PHE A 683 -20.80 -42.24 -26.60
C PHE A 683 -21.44 -42.81 -25.36
N VAL A 684 -20.91 -42.47 -24.19
CA VAL A 684 -21.39 -43.03 -22.94
C VAL A 684 -21.55 -41.98 -21.87
N ARG A 685 -22.45 -42.27 -20.92
CA ARG A 685 -22.60 -41.51 -19.69
C ARG A 685 -22.32 -42.40 -18.50
N ILE A 686 -21.44 -41.97 -17.61
CA ILE A 686 -21.08 -42.74 -16.41
C ILE A 686 -22.26 -42.74 -15.44
N LEU A 687 -22.78 -43.92 -15.11
CA LEU A 687 -23.88 -44.08 -14.16
C LEU A 687 -23.36 -44.51 -12.78
N SER A 688 -22.34 -45.35 -12.75
CA SER A 688 -21.74 -45.83 -11.50
C SER A 688 -20.26 -46.13 -11.65
N ILE A 689 -19.52 -45.97 -10.55
CA ILE A 689 -18.09 -46.26 -10.43
C ILE A 689 -17.93 -47.19 -9.23
N LEU A 690 -17.48 -48.41 -9.44
CA LEU A 690 -17.51 -49.49 -8.45
C LEU A 690 -16.13 -50.14 -8.30
N LEU A 691 -15.79 -50.52 -7.07
CA LEU A 691 -14.53 -51.18 -6.69
C LEU A 691 -14.85 -52.43 -5.87
N PRO A 692 -14.23 -53.59 -6.15
CA PRO A 692 -14.50 -54.81 -5.39
C PRO A 692 -14.04 -54.67 -3.93
N LYS A 693 -14.82 -55.23 -2.99
CA LYS A 693 -14.48 -55.18 -1.56
C LYS A 693 -13.38 -56.19 -1.25
N GLY A 694 -12.17 -55.71 -0.93
CA GLY A 694 -11.07 -56.54 -0.41
C GLY A 694 -9.72 -56.37 -1.10
N GLU A 695 -9.64 -55.67 -2.24
CA GLU A 695 -8.34 -55.39 -2.88
C GLU A 695 -7.75 -54.07 -2.35
N SER A 696 -6.76 -54.20 -1.47
CA SER A 696 -5.94 -53.10 -0.93
C SER A 696 -4.53 -53.10 -1.54
N SER A 697 -4.43 -53.07 -2.88
CA SER A 697 -3.16 -52.76 -3.55
C SER A 697 -3.34 -51.58 -4.52
N SER A 698 -2.27 -50.79 -4.64
CA SER A 698 -2.17 -49.43 -5.18
C SER A 698 -2.40 -49.28 -6.70
N ALA A 699 -3.09 -50.22 -7.34
CA ALA A 699 -3.55 -50.13 -8.73
C ALA A 699 -4.94 -50.79 -8.85
N THR A 700 -5.95 -50.22 -8.18
CA THR A 700 -7.25 -50.87 -8.01
C THR A 700 -8.07 -50.80 -9.31
N LYS A 701 -8.18 -51.94 -10.00
CA LYS A 701 -9.02 -52.10 -11.20
C LYS A 701 -10.48 -52.16 -10.74
N GLY A 702 -11.25 -51.12 -11.00
CA GLY A 702 -12.68 -51.09 -10.72
C GLY A 702 -13.52 -51.31 -11.98
N VAL A 703 -14.84 -51.17 -11.84
CA VAL A 703 -15.83 -51.31 -12.91
C VAL A 703 -16.61 -50.01 -13.03
N LEU A 704 -16.78 -49.52 -14.25
CA LEU A 704 -17.71 -48.46 -14.60
C LEU A 704 -18.97 -49.08 -15.16
N VAL A 705 -20.13 -48.63 -14.70
CA VAL A 705 -21.41 -48.91 -15.36
C VAL A 705 -21.80 -47.65 -16.12
N VAL A 706 -22.04 -47.79 -17.42
CA VAL A 706 -22.33 -46.66 -18.30
C VAL A 706 -23.58 -46.90 -19.14
N ALA A 707 -24.32 -45.84 -19.46
CA ALA A 707 -25.36 -45.88 -20.49
C ALA A 707 -24.73 -45.57 -21.86
N LYS A 708 -25.12 -46.32 -22.88
CA LYS A 708 -24.63 -46.16 -24.27
C LYS A 708 -25.59 -45.31 -25.10
N PHE A 709 -25.01 -44.43 -25.90
CA PHE A 709 -25.72 -43.53 -26.80
C PHE A 709 -25.16 -43.67 -28.21
N LEU A 710 -26.07 -43.68 -29.18
CA LEU A 710 -25.78 -43.67 -30.62
C LEU A 710 -25.94 -42.25 -31.15
N ILE A 711 -25.18 -41.91 -32.20
CA ILE A 711 -25.48 -40.70 -32.97
C ILE A 711 -26.75 -40.98 -33.78
N GLY A 712 -27.78 -40.17 -33.57
CA GLY A 712 -29.03 -40.23 -34.32
C GLY A 712 -28.79 -39.95 -35.81
N GLU A 713 -29.54 -40.63 -36.67
CA GLU A 713 -29.41 -40.54 -38.13
C GLU A 713 -29.70 -39.14 -38.69
N ALA A 714 -30.48 -38.35 -37.95
CA ALA A 714 -30.76 -36.95 -38.27
C ALA A 714 -30.00 -36.01 -37.34
N LEU A 715 -29.37 -34.98 -37.91
CA LEU A 715 -28.83 -33.87 -37.16
C LEU A 715 -29.95 -33.11 -36.44
N HIS A 716 -29.64 -32.50 -35.29
CA HIS A 716 -30.58 -31.69 -34.54
C HIS A 716 -31.14 -30.59 -35.45
N PHE A 717 -32.45 -30.56 -35.64
CA PHE A 717 -33.14 -29.72 -36.62
C PHE A 717 -32.71 -28.24 -36.59
N HIS A 718 -32.44 -27.68 -35.41
CA HIS A 718 -32.03 -26.27 -35.26
C HIS A 718 -30.52 -25.99 -35.26
N PHE A 719 -29.70 -26.98 -34.93
CA PHE A 719 -28.25 -26.77 -34.74
C PHE A 719 -27.41 -27.42 -35.84
N HIS A 720 -28.02 -28.28 -36.67
CA HIS A 720 -27.33 -29.12 -37.64
C HIS A 720 -26.13 -29.87 -37.02
N MET A 721 -26.25 -30.24 -35.74
CA MET A 721 -25.24 -31.00 -35.00
C MET A 721 -25.73 -32.42 -34.70
N PRO A 722 -24.82 -33.41 -34.56
CA PRO A 722 -25.18 -34.77 -34.19
C PRO A 722 -25.96 -34.81 -32.86
N VAL A 723 -27.08 -35.55 -32.83
CA VAL A 723 -27.85 -35.81 -31.59
C VAL A 723 -27.46 -37.17 -31.04
N LEU A 724 -27.29 -37.28 -29.72
CA LEU A 724 -27.09 -38.58 -29.07
C LEU A 724 -28.44 -39.14 -28.59
N VAL A 725 -28.77 -40.36 -29.02
CA VAL A 725 -29.99 -41.08 -28.64
C VAL A 725 -29.58 -42.30 -27.82
N GLU A 726 -30.24 -42.52 -26.68
CA GLU A 726 -29.98 -43.68 -25.82
C GLU A 726 -30.35 -44.97 -26.54
N GLU A 727 -29.51 -46.00 -26.45
CA GLU A 727 -29.74 -47.29 -27.07
C GLU A 727 -30.58 -48.18 -26.14
N TRP A 728 -31.80 -48.53 -26.54
CA TRP A 728 -32.80 -49.13 -25.63
C TRP A 728 -32.63 -50.64 -25.45
N ASP A 729 -31.98 -51.34 -26.39
CA ASP A 729 -31.87 -52.80 -26.40
C ASP A 729 -30.81 -53.34 -25.42
N THR A 730 -29.84 -52.52 -25.01
CA THR A 730 -28.86 -52.83 -23.96
C THR A 730 -28.63 -51.58 -23.09
N PRO A 731 -29.44 -51.35 -22.04
CA PRO A 731 -29.47 -50.05 -21.39
C PRO A 731 -28.14 -49.71 -20.70
N TRP A 732 -27.44 -50.69 -20.12
CA TRP A 732 -26.22 -50.46 -19.36
C TRP A 732 -25.09 -51.43 -19.74
N ILE A 733 -23.87 -50.90 -19.82
CA ILE A 733 -22.66 -51.63 -20.19
C ILE A 733 -21.65 -51.54 -19.04
N MET A 734 -21.04 -52.68 -18.69
CA MET A 734 -19.92 -52.73 -17.76
C MET A 734 -18.58 -52.59 -18.47
N ILE A 735 -17.71 -51.76 -17.89
CA ILE A 735 -16.40 -51.46 -18.45
C ILE A 735 -15.33 -51.51 -17.34
N PRO A 736 -14.22 -52.26 -17.53
CA PRO A 736 -13.11 -52.26 -16.58
C PRO A 736 -12.40 -50.90 -16.58
N SER A 737 -11.96 -50.45 -15.41
CA SER A 737 -11.35 -49.12 -15.28
C SER A 737 -9.92 -49.06 -15.78
N ALA A 738 -9.14 -50.14 -15.77
CA ALA A 738 -7.73 -50.14 -16.19
C ALA A 738 -7.46 -51.07 -17.37
N VAL A 739 -6.55 -50.66 -18.27
CA VAL A 739 -6.14 -51.41 -19.45
C VAL A 739 -5.17 -52.53 -19.03
N GLY A 740 -5.57 -53.80 -19.14
CA GLY A 740 -4.67 -54.94 -18.93
C GLY A 740 -5.26 -56.31 -19.25
N SER A 741 -4.52 -57.06 -20.08
CA SER A 741 -4.65 -58.48 -20.50
C SER A 741 -5.77 -58.89 -21.46
N TYR A 742 -6.86 -58.12 -21.58
CA TYR A 742 -7.82 -58.29 -22.69
C TYR A 742 -7.49 -57.21 -23.70
N GLY A 743 -6.65 -57.46 -24.71
CA GLY A 743 -6.11 -56.48 -25.67
C GLY A 743 -7.14 -55.69 -26.49
N VAL A 744 -7.94 -54.85 -25.85
CA VAL A 744 -9.29 -54.46 -26.30
C VAL A 744 -9.64 -52.98 -25.99
N TYR A 745 -8.79 -52.18 -25.33
CA TYR A 745 -9.18 -50.81 -24.89
C TYR A 745 -8.09 -49.77 -25.11
N ARG A 746 -8.49 -48.56 -25.58
CA ARG A 746 -7.58 -47.41 -25.69
C ARG A 746 -7.87 -46.25 -24.74
N ASP A 747 -8.97 -45.48 -24.80
CA ASP A 747 -9.04 -44.24 -23.98
C ASP A 747 -10.47 -43.81 -23.59
N LEU A 748 -10.68 -43.38 -22.32
CA LEU A 748 -11.83 -42.55 -21.94
C LEU A 748 -11.47 -41.09 -22.18
N ILE A 749 -12.20 -40.41 -23.06
CA ILE A 749 -12.09 -38.97 -23.30
C ILE A 749 -13.36 -38.30 -22.79
N LEU A 750 -13.23 -37.35 -21.87
CA LEU A 750 -14.39 -36.61 -21.36
C LEU A 750 -14.80 -35.56 -22.39
N ILE A 751 -16.10 -35.47 -22.67
CA ILE A 751 -16.65 -34.43 -23.54
C ILE A 751 -17.09 -33.27 -22.65
N ASN A 752 -16.49 -32.11 -22.85
CA ASN A 752 -16.93 -30.88 -22.20
C ASN A 752 -18.18 -30.37 -22.95
N ARG A 753 -19.31 -30.19 -22.25
CA ARG A 753 -20.54 -29.67 -22.87
C ARG A 753 -20.32 -28.21 -23.29
N SER A 754 -20.26 -27.95 -24.59
CA SER A 754 -20.89 -26.76 -25.16
C SER A 754 -22.38 -27.06 -25.34
N HIS A 755 -23.22 -26.23 -24.71
CA HIS A 755 -24.69 -26.13 -24.79
C HIS A 755 -25.45 -27.05 -25.78
N PHE A 756 -26.37 -27.87 -25.25
CA PHE A 756 -27.58 -28.28 -25.97
C PHE A 756 -28.79 -27.86 -25.13
N ASN A 757 -29.35 -26.70 -25.43
CA ASN A 757 -30.67 -26.27 -25.00
C ASN A 757 -31.42 -25.79 -26.26
N SER A 758 -32.67 -26.18 -26.43
CA SER A 758 -33.44 -26.12 -27.68
C SER A 758 -33.90 -24.71 -28.09
N SER A 759 -33.19 -23.65 -27.73
CA SER A 759 -33.66 -22.26 -27.90
C SER A 759 -32.62 -21.23 -28.31
N SER A 760 -31.56 -21.60 -29.05
CA SER A 760 -30.64 -20.59 -29.59
C SER A 760 -30.10 -21.00 -30.96
N MET A 761 -30.66 -20.44 -32.03
CA MET A 761 -30.04 -20.50 -33.35
C MET A 761 -28.59 -19.99 -33.25
N CYS A 762 -27.62 -20.73 -33.79
CA CYS A 762 -26.22 -20.30 -33.81
C CYS A 762 -25.69 -20.38 -35.25
N SER A 763 -25.54 -19.22 -35.89
CA SER A 763 -24.57 -19.02 -36.96
C SER A 763 -23.32 -18.34 -36.36
N THR A 764 -22.16 -18.81 -36.76
CA THR A 764 -20.84 -18.41 -36.25
C THR A 764 -20.56 -16.90 -36.34
N THR A 765 -19.86 -16.44 -35.30
CA THR A 765 -19.01 -15.24 -35.18
C THR A 765 -19.67 -13.84 -35.14
N ALA A 766 -19.25 -13.12 -34.09
CA ALA A 766 -19.28 -11.67 -33.87
C ALA A 766 -20.54 -11.03 -33.23
N MET A 767 -20.23 -10.18 -32.24
CA MET A 767 -21.04 -9.15 -31.56
C MET A 767 -22.03 -9.56 -30.44
N ARG A 768 -21.67 -9.06 -29.24
CA ARG A 768 -22.49 -8.55 -28.10
C ARG A 768 -23.98 -8.94 -28.04
N ALA A 769 -24.42 -9.40 -26.86
CA ALA A 769 -25.29 -8.63 -25.93
C ALA A 769 -25.97 -9.53 -24.86
N THR A 770 -26.03 -8.98 -23.64
CA THR A 770 -27.21 -8.76 -22.77
C THR A 770 -28.40 -9.73 -22.84
N VAL A 771 -28.65 -10.51 -21.76
CA VAL A 771 -29.82 -10.42 -20.81
C VAL A 771 -31.18 -10.64 -21.52
N MET A 772 -31.83 -11.80 -21.46
CA MET A 772 -32.53 -12.46 -20.33
C MET A 772 -33.93 -11.87 -20.04
N GLN A 773 -34.94 -12.75 -20.16
CA GLN A 773 -36.14 -12.98 -19.33
C GLN A 773 -37.36 -13.26 -20.22
N ALA A 774 -38.06 -14.37 -19.97
CA ALA A 774 -39.41 -14.36 -19.39
C ALA A 774 -40.14 -15.70 -19.60
N GLU A 775 -41.05 -15.97 -18.67
CA GLU A 775 -42.25 -16.83 -18.79
C GLU A 775 -42.17 -18.33 -18.44
N LEU A 776 -42.28 -18.54 -17.12
CA LEU A 776 -43.45 -19.21 -16.55
C LEU A 776 -44.74 -18.82 -17.30
N ARG A 777 -45.38 -19.77 -18.01
CA ARG A 777 -46.83 -20.06 -18.05
C ARG A 777 -47.18 -20.90 -19.28
N ASP A 778 -47.39 -22.20 -19.07
CA ASP A 778 -48.56 -22.94 -19.58
C ASP A 778 -48.48 -24.43 -19.22
N LYS A 779 -48.81 -24.71 -17.95
CA LYS A 779 -49.44 -25.98 -17.58
C LYS A 779 -50.68 -25.67 -16.76
N CYS A 780 -51.72 -25.26 -17.46
CA CYS A 780 -53.07 -25.27 -16.95
C CYS A 780 -53.97 -25.87 -18.04
N ARG A 781 -54.30 -27.16 -17.90
CA ARG A 781 -55.61 -27.77 -18.19
C ARG A 781 -55.48 -29.28 -18.42
N SER A 782 -55.78 -30.08 -17.38
CA SER A 782 -56.84 -31.11 -17.43
C SER A 782 -56.90 -31.92 -16.12
N GLY A 783 -58.09 -31.94 -15.48
CA GLY A 783 -58.49 -32.89 -14.42
C GLY A 783 -58.47 -32.28 -13.00
N LYS A 784 -59.46 -31.52 -12.52
CA LYS A 784 -60.85 -31.88 -12.13
C LYS A 784 -60.96 -33.10 -11.18
N LYS A 785 -61.21 -32.79 -9.89
CA LYS A 785 -62.28 -33.28 -8.97
C LYS A 785 -61.74 -33.60 -7.57
N GLN A 786 -62.19 -32.82 -6.57
CA GLN A 786 -63.14 -33.22 -5.48
C GLN A 786 -62.43 -34.08 -4.41
N THR A 787 -62.54 -33.87 -3.09
CA THR A 787 -63.44 -33.12 -2.21
C THR A 787 -62.88 -33.26 -0.78
N SER A 788 -63.41 -32.42 0.13
CA SER A 788 -63.24 -32.35 1.60
C SER A 788 -61.90 -31.89 2.13
#